data_AF-A0A0C9ZKE5-F1
#
_entry.id   AF-A0A0C9ZKE5-F1
#
_cell.length_a   1.000
_cell.length_b   1.000
_cell.length_c   1.000
_cell.angle_alpha   90.00
_cell.angle_beta   90.00
_cell.angle_gamma   90.00
#
_symmetry.space_group_name_H-M   'P 1'
#
loop_
_entity.id
_entity.type
_entity.pdbx_description
1 polymer ?
#
loop_
_entity_poly.entity_id
_entity_poly.type
_entity_poly.pdbx_seq_one_letter_code
_entity_poly.pdbx_strand_id
1 'polypeptide(L)'
;MSTCMEEQQHVASSDPEHQFSGYASNISRKEIDSARATKRRKLDCLVPTSARDLFVMFIGLRNNGIAPIPASSPDRPEIPRAHGEPILAESPRRTTLDEVIDQNTVLLPPHRIDATTTHRYMASLSLIQKRALVRELQGNACRIEALAEKISKESWRYSEILVMFEAYPSERSYRAKDTNGHRNGLGPLRRIVNIAEGCGTKDKRCSVTWAFANGIEEAARVVRCFGEEACVRALQGAAGESVLWGEREWLEEEETGGEADLMNVEGMNAFAAYVMLYERTLEDVLDMSPESRMEEFWGWYGRSAWMLEKQIQTEALESHLPSTLSPSVLVPPVEPPSPMSPGLKPLPPQVLLLALPALLLHPPTHGKYPLSLFLSLRVLQLCLQLPALAPDVECYAWMALAEVGMRVIKSGFHKSGEHDWTIGLEEEVEKAIGKGLLLAQKHPVLRHLRHHLSLLNAHFAFYRSNTGFARAILRRLISTFVPSDPPTIVYAAYFALVTQLRSSPPSSQHSHRNGANESIYLHPHTNPPEVQASLIALTNLPAIAAQNRHFSVVKLVAVLRLRALVAAEIWEMVGDALQAAEQLLLLAFDDSDGAKKGGQESGVKREGSEFLSRSCSITSQEVHDGAATQFRSQTLSHMEPDDKAWTEQPPANAKDPQDPLIAALSVHTLMLGIIYHTHGGRARAAEPRLAALNSLMDSGAPVGGVHSDGLVEVRSTSPHPPIHLRVSHPRVIFLLTFLISAVAKRDPVGRRPKKKVFAESGIVNCRAGCDEDGGRAFEINVPPWSSHGDVENIDQTTLRIEADLLCELAAVSIQRCDFDAAGKHLDTVVAHTRARGFFSEYAPRITLHYAHLAHAIGDTDRAGTCYRVAAHLDGAGPVGTSSTNTSGFVVAAARAGEVLLRIGLAAKQAAPNMTSDPPTVTDEQSHAPYLDESTVALAEDAIARCSARTSASLPLKSFGDNHMRALVLAVVGAQYVHTALEHAMEVSAVCETLGAGMGAGEGASICGMGNAALRPWVGERFLELFKRTGKEKGLQKQQEFNALYRSAVDAVRTVTDAPVKTGHHRV
;
A
#
# COMPACT_ATOMS: atom_id res chain seq x y z
N MET A 1 -35.56 47.53 37.86
CA MET A 1 -34.96 46.29 38.39
C MET A 1 -33.58 46.20 37.76
N SER A 2 -32.56 46.91 38.26
CA SER A 2 -31.99 46.92 39.63
C SER A 2 -31.22 45.62 39.89
N THR A 3 -29.93 45.61 40.24
CA THR A 3 -28.94 46.69 40.56
C THR A 3 -27.51 46.12 40.30
N CYS A 4 -26.51 46.87 39.81
CA CYS A 4 -25.52 47.72 40.56
C CYS A 4 -24.83 46.99 41.73
N MET A 5 -23.51 47.11 42.01
CA MET A 5 -22.42 48.02 41.56
C MET A 5 -21.15 47.18 41.23
N GLU A 6 -20.10 47.56 40.49
CA GLU A 6 -19.40 48.85 40.21
C GLU A 6 -18.45 49.33 41.32
N GLU A 7 -17.13 49.30 41.05
CA GLU A 7 -16.16 50.20 41.68
C GLU A 7 -14.90 50.37 40.78
N GLN A 8 -14.43 51.60 40.61
CA GLN A 8 -13.19 51.99 39.92
C GLN A 8 -12.48 53.05 40.76
N GLN A 9 -11.15 53.13 40.69
CA GLN A 9 -10.44 54.38 41.01
C GLN A 9 -9.12 54.53 40.23
N HIS A 10 -8.90 55.74 39.71
CA HIS A 10 -7.63 56.22 39.15
C HIS A 10 -6.71 56.76 40.26
N VAL A 11 -5.41 56.87 39.99
CA VAL A 11 -4.61 58.10 40.27
C VAL A 11 -3.31 58.11 39.43
N ALA A 12 -2.67 59.27 39.34
CA ALA A 12 -1.75 59.68 38.28
C ALA A 12 -0.26 59.31 38.41
N SER A 13 0.39 59.26 37.24
CA SER A 13 1.77 59.67 36.87
C SER A 13 2.91 59.80 37.91
N SER A 14 4.06 59.20 37.58
CA SER A 14 5.37 59.88 37.61
C SER A 14 6.43 59.10 36.83
N ASP A 15 7.14 59.73 35.89
CA ASP A 15 8.45 59.27 35.41
C ASP A 15 9.51 59.45 36.52
N PRO A 16 10.65 58.73 36.46
CA PRO A 16 11.82 59.36 35.84
C PRO A 16 12.64 58.43 34.93
N GLU A 17 13.53 59.06 34.15
CA GLU A 17 14.49 58.41 33.25
C GLU A 17 15.48 57.49 33.97
N HIS A 18 15.94 56.42 33.30
CA HIS A 18 17.38 56.15 33.26
C HIS A 18 17.81 55.40 32.00
N GLN A 19 18.94 55.83 31.44
CA GLN A 19 19.53 55.30 30.21
C GLN A 19 20.28 53.99 30.46
N PHE A 20 20.28 53.06 29.49
CA PHE A 20 21.49 52.32 29.13
C PHE A 20 21.48 51.89 27.65
N SER A 21 22.67 51.84 27.04
CA SER A 21 22.89 51.62 25.59
C SER A 21 23.36 50.19 25.28
N GLY A 22 23.06 49.67 24.08
CA GLY A 22 23.36 48.27 23.72
C GLY A 22 23.14 47.88 22.25
N TYR A 23 23.82 48.57 21.31
CA TYR A 23 24.11 48.14 19.93
C TYR A 23 23.15 47.15 19.22
N ALA A 24 22.32 47.67 18.30
CA ALA A 24 21.76 46.90 17.19
C ALA A 24 22.36 47.40 15.86
N SER A 25 22.92 46.49 15.05
CA SER A 25 23.59 46.84 13.79
C SER A 25 22.60 46.95 12.62
N ASN A 26 22.59 48.10 11.96
CA ASN A 26 21.82 48.31 10.73
C ASN A 26 22.46 47.55 9.56
N ILE A 27 21.71 46.63 8.94
CA ILE A 27 22.03 46.06 7.62
C ILE A 27 20.97 46.53 6.61
N SER A 28 21.42 46.94 5.43
CA SER A 28 20.58 47.67 4.46
C SER A 28 19.49 46.80 3.84
N ARG A 29 18.23 47.20 4.02
CA ARG A 29 17.06 46.53 3.41
C ARG A 29 17.04 46.62 1.88
N LYS A 30 17.83 47.52 1.27
CA LYS A 30 17.73 47.88 -0.16
C LYS A 30 18.34 46.87 -1.14
N GLU A 31 19.28 46.03 -0.71
CA GLU A 31 20.00 45.13 -1.63
C GLU A 31 19.24 43.82 -1.92
N ILE A 32 18.50 43.30 -0.93
CA ILE A 32 17.65 42.10 -1.07
C ILE A 32 16.54 42.34 -2.10
N ASP A 33 15.95 43.54 -2.11
CA ASP A 33 14.93 43.93 -3.08
C ASP A 33 15.51 44.12 -4.49
N SER A 34 16.76 44.60 -4.62
CA SER A 34 17.46 44.73 -5.90
C SER A 34 17.72 43.37 -6.57
N ALA A 35 18.17 42.36 -5.81
CA ALA A 35 18.37 41.01 -6.31
C ALA A 35 17.06 40.36 -6.79
N ARG A 36 15.95 40.59 -6.06
CA ARG A 36 14.60 40.13 -6.45
C ARG A 36 14.07 40.86 -7.69
N ALA A 37 14.28 42.18 -7.79
CA ALA A 37 13.91 42.96 -8.97
C ALA A 37 14.67 42.50 -10.23
N THR A 38 15.94 42.11 -10.11
CA THR A 38 16.77 41.71 -11.26
C THR A 38 16.36 40.36 -11.85
N LYS A 39 15.77 39.44 -11.06
CA LYS A 39 15.13 38.23 -11.60
C LYS A 39 13.75 38.50 -12.22
N ARG A 40 12.95 39.45 -11.68
CA ARG A 40 11.68 39.87 -12.31
C ARG A 40 11.89 40.53 -13.67
N ARG A 41 12.84 41.45 -13.79
CA ARG A 41 13.17 42.19 -15.02
C ARG A 41 13.60 41.35 -16.24
N LYS A 42 13.82 40.03 -16.10
CA LYS A 42 14.01 39.11 -17.25
C LYS A 42 12.74 38.37 -17.68
N LEU A 43 11.66 38.43 -16.90
CA LEU A 43 10.30 38.06 -17.29
C LEU A 43 9.51 39.27 -17.79
N ASP A 44 9.62 40.42 -17.10
CA ASP A 44 8.86 41.65 -17.35
C ASP A 44 9.00 42.22 -18.78
N CYS A 45 9.97 41.75 -19.58
CA CYS A 45 10.23 42.20 -20.95
C CYS A 45 9.53 41.40 -22.06
N LEU A 46 8.78 40.34 -21.74
CA LEU A 46 8.05 39.52 -22.71
C LEU A 46 6.64 39.20 -22.20
N VAL A 47 5.75 40.20 -22.19
CA VAL A 47 4.31 39.98 -22.00
C VAL A 47 3.79 39.16 -23.20
N PRO A 48 3.26 37.95 -23.00
CA PRO A 48 2.88 37.07 -24.10
C PRO A 48 1.50 37.46 -24.66
N THR A 49 1.51 38.30 -25.71
CA THR A 49 0.29 38.87 -26.31
C THR A 49 -0.50 37.91 -27.21
N SER A 50 0.02 36.70 -27.48
CA SER A 50 -0.69 35.67 -28.24
C SER A 50 -0.68 34.30 -27.56
N ALA A 51 -1.64 33.46 -27.96
CA ALA A 51 -1.69 32.05 -27.56
C ALA A 51 -0.42 31.27 -27.93
N ARG A 52 0.28 31.66 -29.00
CA ARG A 52 1.55 31.06 -29.40
C ARG A 52 2.64 31.38 -28.39
N ASP A 53 2.69 32.61 -27.88
CA ASP A 53 3.73 33.06 -26.97
C ASP A 53 3.52 32.52 -25.55
N LEU A 54 2.28 32.46 -25.06
CA LEU A 54 1.96 31.73 -23.82
C LEU A 54 2.36 30.25 -23.90
N PHE A 55 2.08 29.60 -25.03
CA PHE A 55 2.43 28.19 -25.22
C PHE A 55 3.94 27.98 -25.36
N VAL A 56 4.65 28.86 -26.09
CA VAL A 56 6.11 28.86 -26.18
C VAL A 56 6.76 29.15 -24.82
N MET A 57 6.18 30.01 -23.99
CA MET A 57 6.64 30.24 -22.61
C MET A 57 6.43 29.00 -21.73
N PHE A 58 5.26 28.37 -21.80
CA PHE A 58 4.94 27.13 -21.06
C PHE A 58 5.85 25.94 -21.42
N ILE A 59 6.29 25.85 -22.68
CA ILE A 59 7.28 24.87 -23.15
C ILE A 59 8.73 25.33 -22.87
N GLY A 60 9.02 26.63 -22.99
CA GLY A 60 10.33 27.23 -22.75
C GLY A 60 10.79 27.08 -21.30
N LEU A 61 9.87 27.26 -20.34
CA LEU A 61 10.07 26.98 -18.91
C LEU A 61 10.45 25.50 -18.62
N ARG A 62 10.33 24.59 -19.60
CA ARG A 62 10.71 23.18 -19.50
C ARG A 62 11.98 22.81 -20.27
N ASN A 63 12.41 23.64 -21.23
CA ASN A 63 13.44 23.30 -22.22
C ASN A 63 14.72 24.14 -22.08
N ASN A 64 15.60 23.77 -21.13
CA ASN A 64 16.99 24.22 -21.13
C ASN A 64 17.90 23.16 -21.79
N GLY A 65 18.25 23.37 -23.06
CA GLY A 65 19.33 22.67 -23.76
C GLY A 65 18.99 21.30 -24.37
N ILE A 66 18.68 21.29 -25.68
CA ILE A 66 18.70 20.08 -26.51
C ILE A 66 19.40 20.42 -27.84
N ALA A 67 20.44 19.66 -28.19
CA ALA A 67 21.06 19.67 -29.52
C ALA A 67 20.38 18.62 -30.43
N PRO A 68 20.46 18.76 -31.78
CA PRO A 68 19.82 17.84 -32.72
C PRO A 68 20.30 16.39 -32.58
N ILE A 69 19.42 15.44 -32.89
CA ILE A 69 19.70 14.00 -32.90
C ILE A 69 19.78 13.55 -34.37
N PRO A 70 20.82 12.80 -34.79
CA PRO A 70 20.89 12.25 -36.14
C PRO A 70 19.87 11.12 -36.36
N ALA A 71 19.34 11.02 -37.58
CA ALA A 71 18.34 10.01 -37.95
C ALA A 71 18.96 8.61 -38.10
N SER A 72 18.13 7.58 -37.88
CA SER A 72 18.44 6.18 -38.21
C SER A 72 17.20 5.50 -38.78
N SER A 73 17.40 4.61 -39.76
CA SER A 73 16.33 4.00 -40.56
C SER A 73 15.73 2.75 -39.90
N PRO A 74 14.39 2.62 -39.80
CA PRO A 74 13.73 1.38 -39.41
C PRO A 74 13.22 0.58 -40.62
N ASP A 75 13.47 -0.72 -40.65
CA ASP A 75 12.88 -1.64 -41.62
C ASP A 75 11.37 -1.86 -41.41
N ARG A 76 10.69 -2.26 -42.49
CA ARG A 76 9.22 -2.26 -42.60
C ARG A 76 8.64 -3.69 -42.47
N PRO A 77 7.85 -4.00 -41.42
CA PRO A 77 7.07 -5.22 -41.37
C PRO A 77 5.78 -5.12 -42.22
N GLU A 78 5.37 -6.22 -42.84
CA GLU A 78 4.10 -6.32 -43.56
C GLU A 78 2.94 -6.75 -42.64
N ILE A 79 1.72 -6.37 -43.00
CA ILE A 79 0.49 -6.68 -42.24
C ILE A 79 -0.37 -7.65 -43.08
N PRO A 80 -0.68 -8.86 -42.58
CA PRO A 80 -1.56 -9.78 -43.28
C PRO A 80 -3.02 -9.29 -43.27
N ARG A 81 -3.73 -9.50 -44.39
CA ARG A 81 -5.17 -9.23 -44.50
C ARG A 81 -5.96 -10.43 -44.00
N ALA A 82 -7.07 -10.18 -43.31
CA ALA A 82 -8.08 -11.19 -42.99
C ALA A 82 -9.44 -10.75 -43.53
N HIS A 83 -10.16 -11.66 -44.18
CA HIS A 83 -11.58 -11.55 -44.51
C HIS A 83 -12.30 -12.76 -43.90
N GLY A 84 -13.51 -12.54 -43.38
CA GLY A 84 -14.37 -13.59 -42.84
C GLY A 84 -15.55 -12.97 -42.10
N GLU A 85 -16.77 -13.34 -42.49
CA GLU A 85 -17.99 -12.95 -41.80
C GLU A 85 -18.23 -13.87 -40.59
N PRO A 86 -18.66 -13.34 -39.42
CA PRO A 86 -18.94 -14.16 -38.25
C PRO A 86 -20.37 -14.71 -38.28
N ILE A 87 -20.51 -16.03 -38.38
CA ILE A 87 -21.74 -16.72 -38.00
C ILE A 87 -21.84 -16.75 -36.46
N LEU A 88 -23.03 -16.51 -35.92
CA LEU A 88 -23.30 -16.65 -34.49
C LEU A 88 -23.13 -18.11 -34.05
N ALA A 89 -22.12 -18.36 -33.22
CA ALA A 89 -21.91 -19.63 -32.53
C ALA A 89 -21.71 -19.36 -31.04
N GLU A 90 -22.30 -20.20 -30.18
CA GLU A 90 -22.02 -20.17 -28.75
C GLU A 90 -20.54 -20.50 -28.49
N SER A 91 -19.95 -19.90 -27.45
CA SER A 91 -18.55 -20.18 -27.10
C SER A 91 -18.39 -21.67 -26.73
N PRO A 92 -17.52 -22.44 -27.40
CA PRO A 92 -17.35 -23.85 -27.08
C PRO A 92 -16.91 -24.02 -25.62
N ARG A 93 -17.52 -24.99 -24.92
CA ARG A 93 -17.13 -25.33 -23.55
C ARG A 93 -15.65 -25.74 -23.55
N ARG A 94 -14.85 -25.06 -22.72
CA ARG A 94 -13.39 -25.22 -22.72
C ARG A 94 -13.02 -26.55 -22.06
N THR A 95 -12.51 -27.49 -22.85
CA THR A 95 -12.05 -28.79 -22.37
C THR A 95 -10.61 -28.71 -21.85
N THR A 96 -10.28 -29.60 -20.91
CA THR A 96 -8.89 -29.84 -20.49
C THR A 96 -8.06 -30.36 -21.67
N LEU A 97 -6.82 -29.89 -21.82
CA LEU A 97 -5.91 -30.31 -22.89
C LEU A 97 -5.35 -31.71 -22.61
N ASP A 98 -5.35 -32.56 -23.64
CA ASP A 98 -4.93 -33.97 -23.58
C ASP A 98 -3.52 -34.16 -22.98
N GLU A 99 -2.60 -33.22 -23.20
CA GLU A 99 -1.21 -33.29 -22.71
C GLU A 99 -1.06 -33.24 -21.17
N VAL A 100 -2.08 -32.78 -20.43
CA VAL A 100 -2.07 -32.76 -18.94
C VAL A 100 -2.62 -34.06 -18.36
N ILE A 101 -3.34 -34.83 -19.17
CA ILE A 101 -4.10 -36.02 -18.80
C ILE A 101 -3.17 -37.23 -18.94
N ASP A 102 -2.71 -37.74 -17.80
CA ASP A 102 -2.03 -39.03 -17.72
C ASP A 102 -2.94 -40.10 -17.09
N GLN A 103 -2.47 -41.34 -17.03
CA GLN A 103 -3.19 -42.47 -16.42
C GLN A 103 -3.55 -42.26 -14.93
N ASN A 104 -2.99 -41.25 -14.26
CA ASN A 104 -3.29 -40.85 -12.89
C ASN A 104 -4.15 -39.57 -12.83
N THR A 105 -4.75 -39.14 -13.95
CA THR A 105 -5.59 -37.94 -14.02
C THR A 105 -7.06 -38.33 -14.18
N VAL A 106 -7.90 -38.09 -13.17
CA VAL A 106 -9.34 -38.38 -13.25
C VAL A 106 -10.07 -37.32 -14.07
N LEU A 107 -10.91 -37.79 -14.99
CA LEU A 107 -11.83 -36.99 -15.79
C LEU A 107 -13.28 -37.33 -15.42
N LEU A 108 -14.17 -36.36 -15.53
CA LEU A 108 -15.61 -36.64 -15.46
C LEU A 108 -16.09 -37.32 -16.75
N PRO A 109 -16.84 -38.43 -16.66
CA PRO A 109 -17.56 -38.97 -17.81
C PRO A 109 -18.53 -37.92 -18.38
N PRO A 110 -18.55 -37.67 -19.70
CA PRO A 110 -19.29 -36.53 -20.29
C PRO A 110 -20.82 -36.63 -20.16
N HIS A 111 -21.34 -37.78 -19.72
CA HIS A 111 -22.77 -38.08 -19.63
C HIS A 111 -23.15 -38.73 -18.28
N ARG A 112 -22.47 -38.39 -17.17
CA ARG A 112 -22.90 -38.86 -15.84
C ARG A 112 -24.27 -38.25 -15.49
N ILE A 113 -25.22 -39.10 -15.11
CA ILE A 113 -26.52 -38.68 -14.56
C ILE A 113 -26.27 -38.02 -13.19
N ASP A 114 -27.01 -36.96 -12.86
CA ASP A 114 -26.91 -36.35 -11.52
C ASP A 114 -27.33 -37.32 -10.41
N ALA A 115 -26.71 -37.17 -9.25
CA ALA A 115 -26.77 -38.15 -8.18
C ALA A 115 -28.17 -38.34 -7.58
N THR A 116 -28.65 -39.59 -7.57
CA THR A 116 -29.90 -39.99 -6.90
C THR A 116 -29.71 -40.36 -5.42
N THR A 117 -28.47 -40.46 -4.94
CA THR A 117 -28.12 -40.86 -3.56
C THR A 117 -27.25 -39.81 -2.88
N THR A 118 -27.48 -39.58 -1.59
CA THR A 118 -26.58 -38.77 -0.74
C THR A 118 -25.37 -39.61 -0.34
N HIS A 119 -24.15 -39.08 -0.48
CA HIS A 119 -22.93 -39.75 -0.02
C HIS A 119 -22.25 -38.89 1.05
N ARG A 120 -21.95 -39.50 2.20
CA ARG A 120 -21.18 -38.90 3.30
C ARG A 120 -19.71 -39.31 3.20
N TYR A 121 -18.81 -38.38 3.50
CA TYR A 121 -17.36 -38.57 3.44
C TYR A 121 -16.71 -37.94 4.67
N MET A 122 -15.89 -38.70 5.41
CA MET A 122 -14.90 -38.10 6.31
C MET A 122 -13.81 -37.44 5.46
N ALA A 123 -13.32 -36.28 5.90
CA ALA A 123 -12.27 -35.56 5.20
C ALA A 123 -11.40 -34.82 6.20
N SER A 124 -10.11 -35.14 6.24
CA SER A 124 -9.18 -34.52 7.20
C SER A 124 -9.08 -33.01 6.99
N LEU A 125 -9.29 -32.25 8.08
CA LEU A 125 -9.04 -30.80 8.10
C LEU A 125 -7.58 -30.44 7.81
N SER A 126 -6.62 -31.38 8.00
CA SER A 126 -5.23 -31.18 7.54
C SER A 126 -5.13 -31.07 6.01
N LEU A 127 -6.05 -31.69 5.27
CA LEU A 127 -6.06 -31.79 3.80
C LEU A 127 -7.06 -30.87 3.11
N ILE A 128 -8.14 -30.42 3.77
CA ILE A 128 -9.12 -29.45 3.21
C ILE A 128 -8.53 -28.02 3.20
N GLN A 129 -7.46 -27.81 2.43
CA GLN A 129 -6.77 -26.52 2.32
C GLN A 129 -7.30 -25.68 1.15
N LYS A 130 -8.58 -25.31 1.20
CA LYS A 130 -9.22 -24.41 0.23
C LYS A 130 -8.36 -23.14 0.05
N ARG A 131 -7.88 -22.92 -1.18
CA ARG A 131 -6.98 -21.83 -1.63
C ARG A 131 -5.49 -21.90 -1.22
N ALA A 132 -5.01 -22.82 -0.38
CA ALA A 132 -3.57 -22.89 -0.09
C ALA A 132 -2.79 -23.52 -1.25
N LEU A 133 -3.18 -24.72 -1.68
CA LEU A 133 -2.57 -25.49 -2.78
C LEU A 133 -2.33 -24.66 -4.07
N VAL A 134 -3.31 -23.84 -4.45
CA VAL A 134 -3.26 -22.99 -5.64
C VAL A 134 -2.28 -21.81 -5.48
N ARG A 135 -2.04 -21.34 -4.25
CA ARG A 135 -1.01 -20.33 -3.94
C ARG A 135 0.38 -20.96 -3.87
N GLU A 136 0.53 -22.13 -3.26
CA GLU A 136 1.81 -22.84 -3.19
C GLU A 136 2.34 -23.20 -4.58
N LEU A 137 1.48 -23.66 -5.48
CA LEU A 137 1.80 -23.91 -6.90
C LEU A 137 2.08 -22.65 -7.75
N GLN A 138 1.81 -21.45 -7.22
CA GLN A 138 2.14 -20.17 -7.85
C GLN A 138 3.39 -19.52 -7.24
N GLY A 139 3.96 -20.11 -6.17
CA GLY A 139 5.14 -19.60 -5.48
C GLY A 139 6.47 -20.20 -5.96
N ASN A 140 7.54 -19.85 -5.25
CA ASN A 140 8.89 -20.38 -5.48
C ASN A 140 8.98 -21.90 -5.24
N ALA A 141 9.94 -22.55 -5.90
CA ALA A 141 10.09 -24.01 -5.94
C ALA A 141 10.02 -24.72 -4.57
N CYS A 142 10.55 -24.12 -3.51
CA CYS A 142 10.53 -24.66 -2.14
C CYS A 142 9.11 -25.00 -1.62
N ARG A 143 8.07 -24.32 -2.13
CA ARG A 143 6.66 -24.59 -1.76
C ARG A 143 6.10 -25.84 -2.46
N ILE A 144 6.62 -26.18 -3.64
CA ILE A 144 6.31 -27.44 -4.34
C ILE A 144 6.94 -28.61 -3.59
N GLU A 145 8.15 -28.43 -3.06
CA GLU A 145 8.86 -29.42 -2.24
C GLU A 145 8.09 -29.71 -0.93
N ALA A 146 7.68 -28.68 -0.19
CA ALA A 146 6.86 -28.85 1.02
C ALA A 146 5.50 -29.54 0.76
N LEU A 147 4.86 -29.26 -0.38
CA LEU A 147 3.64 -29.96 -0.79
C LEU A 147 3.90 -31.43 -1.15
N ALA A 148 5.01 -31.72 -1.85
CA ALA A 148 5.40 -33.09 -2.17
C ALA A 148 5.80 -33.90 -0.93
N GLU A 149 6.50 -33.27 0.02
CA GLU A 149 6.81 -33.83 1.34
C GLU A 149 5.52 -34.18 2.09
N LYS A 150 4.54 -33.27 2.12
CA LYS A 150 3.23 -33.53 2.74
C LYS A 150 2.49 -34.69 2.07
N ILE A 151 2.42 -34.73 0.74
CA ILE A 151 1.84 -35.87 -0.01
C ILE A 151 2.58 -37.17 0.33
N SER A 152 3.90 -37.12 0.47
CA SER A 152 4.73 -38.28 0.84
C SER A 152 4.47 -38.74 2.28
N LYS A 153 4.32 -37.83 3.24
CA LYS A 153 3.97 -38.16 4.63
C LYS A 153 2.58 -38.78 4.73
N GLU A 154 1.59 -38.20 4.06
CA GLU A 154 0.20 -38.69 4.08
C GLU A 154 0.07 -40.03 3.30
N SER A 155 0.95 -40.33 2.34
CA SER A 155 0.95 -41.60 1.60
C SER A 155 1.17 -42.86 2.46
N TRP A 156 1.70 -42.69 3.68
CA TRP A 156 1.83 -43.78 4.65
C TRP A 156 0.55 -44.03 5.47
N ARG A 157 -0.42 -43.09 5.40
CA ARG A 157 -1.72 -43.12 6.10
C ARG A 157 -2.89 -43.52 5.19
N TYR A 158 -2.74 -43.43 3.86
CA TYR A 158 -3.80 -43.68 2.87
C TYR A 158 -3.31 -44.53 1.69
N SER A 159 -4.13 -45.48 1.24
CA SER A 159 -3.90 -46.30 0.04
C SER A 159 -4.09 -45.54 -1.27
N GLU A 160 -4.90 -44.48 -1.28
CA GLU A 160 -5.17 -43.64 -2.44
C GLU A 160 -5.33 -42.17 -2.01
N ILE A 161 -4.72 -41.23 -2.75
CA ILE A 161 -4.79 -39.79 -2.48
C ILE A 161 -5.26 -39.04 -3.73
N LEU A 162 -6.39 -38.33 -3.63
CA LEU A 162 -6.87 -37.41 -4.68
C LEU A 162 -6.39 -35.98 -4.41
N VAL A 163 -5.57 -35.43 -5.31
CA VAL A 163 -5.15 -34.02 -5.29
C VAL A 163 -6.02 -33.21 -6.26
N MET A 164 -6.90 -32.39 -5.69
CA MET A 164 -7.87 -31.57 -6.42
C MET A 164 -7.37 -30.14 -6.66
N PHE A 165 -7.37 -29.70 -7.93
CA PHE A 165 -7.05 -28.32 -8.32
C PHE A 165 -8.33 -27.54 -8.67
N GLU A 166 -8.99 -27.03 -7.63
CA GLU A 166 -10.16 -26.13 -7.74
C GLU A 166 -9.79 -24.78 -8.37
N ALA A 167 -10.58 -24.33 -9.34
CA ALA A 167 -10.44 -23.08 -10.08
C ALA A 167 -9.07 -22.86 -10.76
N TYR A 168 -8.33 -23.94 -11.03
CA TYR A 168 -7.07 -23.90 -11.77
C TYR A 168 -7.35 -24.01 -13.29
N PRO A 169 -7.16 -22.94 -14.08
CA PRO A 169 -7.44 -23.03 -15.51
C PRO A 169 -6.36 -23.86 -16.19
N SER A 170 -6.76 -24.97 -16.83
CA SER A 170 -5.87 -25.88 -17.57
C SER A 170 -5.01 -25.16 -18.61
N GLU A 171 -5.53 -24.08 -19.20
CA GLU A 171 -4.81 -23.13 -20.06
C GLU A 171 -3.48 -22.62 -19.46
N ARG A 172 -3.40 -22.46 -18.13
CA ARG A 172 -2.19 -21.97 -17.44
C ARG A 172 -1.09 -23.03 -17.36
N SER A 173 -1.41 -24.31 -17.56
CA SER A 173 -0.42 -25.39 -17.61
C SER A 173 0.51 -25.30 -18.82
N TYR A 174 0.20 -24.46 -19.83
CA TYR A 174 0.93 -24.49 -21.10
C TYR A 174 1.00 -23.14 -21.85
N ARG A 175 1.49 -22.08 -21.20
CA ARG A 175 2.05 -20.92 -21.92
C ARG A 175 3.37 -21.26 -22.61
N ALA A 176 3.28 -21.97 -23.74
CA ALA A 176 4.42 -22.18 -24.62
C ALA A 176 4.91 -20.84 -25.20
N LYS A 177 6.22 -20.56 -25.04
CA LYS A 177 6.97 -19.41 -25.60
C LYS A 177 6.82 -18.03 -24.93
N ASP A 178 6.39 -17.93 -23.66
CA ASP A 178 6.84 -16.78 -22.86
C ASP A 178 8.34 -16.94 -22.57
N THR A 179 9.17 -15.98 -22.97
CA THR A 179 10.64 -16.06 -22.86
C THR A 179 11.16 -16.02 -21.42
N ASN A 180 10.35 -15.60 -20.47
CA ASN A 180 10.71 -15.46 -19.05
C ASN A 180 10.47 -16.75 -18.23
N GLY A 181 10.96 -17.91 -18.68
CA GLY A 181 11.43 -19.03 -17.84
C GLY A 181 10.53 -19.73 -16.81
N HIS A 182 9.32 -19.26 -16.50
CA HIS A 182 8.48 -19.79 -15.42
C HIS A 182 7.88 -21.15 -15.82
N ARG A 183 8.52 -22.24 -15.38
CA ARG A 183 8.04 -23.61 -15.56
C ARG A 183 6.83 -23.87 -14.67
N ASN A 184 5.78 -24.47 -15.25
CA ASN A 184 4.52 -24.75 -14.56
C ASN A 184 4.72 -25.76 -13.42
N GLY A 185 4.33 -25.41 -12.19
CA GLY A 185 4.68 -26.15 -10.97
C GLY A 185 4.18 -27.59 -10.87
N LEU A 186 3.13 -27.97 -11.63
CA LEU A 186 2.57 -29.33 -11.63
C LEU A 186 3.57 -30.40 -12.12
N GLY A 187 4.34 -30.11 -13.17
CA GLY A 187 5.33 -31.05 -13.72
C GLY A 187 6.46 -31.38 -12.72
N PRO A 188 7.07 -30.37 -12.07
CA PRO A 188 7.91 -30.55 -10.90
C PRO A 188 7.22 -31.31 -9.75
N LEU A 189 5.96 -30.98 -9.40
CA LEU A 189 5.25 -31.68 -8.32
C LEU A 189 5.09 -33.18 -8.58
N ARG A 190 4.53 -33.56 -9.74
CA ARG A 190 4.42 -34.97 -10.16
C ARG A 190 5.79 -35.67 -10.14
N ARG A 191 6.84 -34.98 -10.61
CA ARG A 191 8.21 -35.51 -10.58
C ARG A 191 8.74 -35.73 -9.16
N ILE A 192 8.55 -34.78 -8.24
CA ILE A 192 9.07 -34.90 -6.86
C ILE A 192 8.33 -36.00 -6.10
N VAL A 193 7.01 -36.13 -6.27
CA VAL A 193 6.23 -37.25 -5.69
C VAL A 193 6.70 -38.61 -6.24
N ASN A 194 6.98 -38.71 -7.54
CA ASN A 194 7.52 -39.94 -8.14
C ASN A 194 8.98 -40.22 -7.71
N ILE A 195 9.78 -39.17 -7.43
CA ILE A 195 11.12 -39.32 -6.84
C ILE A 195 11.02 -39.81 -5.39
N ALA A 196 10.09 -39.26 -4.59
CA ALA A 196 9.84 -39.71 -3.22
C ALA A 196 9.45 -41.19 -3.17
N GLU A 197 8.67 -41.66 -4.15
CA GLU A 197 8.38 -43.09 -4.32
C GLU A 197 9.64 -43.90 -4.61
N GLY A 198 10.48 -43.46 -5.56
CA GLY A 198 11.76 -44.10 -5.87
C GLY A 198 12.72 -44.16 -4.68
N CYS A 199 12.81 -43.07 -3.91
CA CYS A 199 13.61 -42.92 -2.70
C CYS A 199 13.02 -43.63 -1.47
N GLY A 200 11.76 -44.08 -1.52
CA GLY A 200 11.10 -44.74 -0.38
C GLY A 200 10.69 -43.79 0.74
N THR A 201 10.52 -42.49 0.47
CA THR A 201 9.94 -41.51 1.42
C THR A 201 8.42 -41.36 1.25
N LYS A 202 7.86 -41.90 0.16
CA LYS A 202 6.43 -42.10 -0.11
C LYS A 202 6.16 -43.61 -0.23
N ASP A 203 5.02 -44.11 0.26
CA ASP A 203 4.63 -45.51 0.03
C ASP A 203 4.43 -45.78 -1.48
N LYS A 204 5.04 -46.87 -1.94
CA LYS A 204 4.92 -47.40 -3.31
C LYS A 204 3.54 -48.02 -3.58
N ARG A 205 2.74 -48.24 -2.53
CA ARG A 205 1.36 -48.74 -2.62
C ARG A 205 0.33 -47.63 -2.72
N CYS A 206 0.64 -46.43 -2.20
CA CYS A 206 -0.26 -45.29 -2.28
C CYS A 206 -0.39 -44.82 -3.74
N SER A 207 -1.59 -44.90 -4.32
CA SER A 207 -1.85 -44.20 -5.59
C SER A 207 -2.00 -42.70 -5.34
N VAL A 208 -1.47 -41.86 -6.22
CA VAL A 208 -1.64 -40.39 -6.15
C VAL A 208 -2.25 -39.92 -7.46
N THR A 209 -3.52 -39.55 -7.35
CA THR A 209 -4.43 -39.24 -8.45
C THR A 209 -4.68 -37.74 -8.48
N TRP A 210 -4.70 -37.15 -9.67
CA TRP A 210 -4.79 -35.71 -9.88
C TRP A 210 -6.14 -35.37 -10.54
N ALA A 211 -6.72 -34.24 -10.17
CA ALA A 211 -7.95 -33.76 -10.78
C ALA A 211 -7.96 -32.24 -10.93
N PHE A 212 -8.68 -31.77 -11.93
CA PHE A 212 -8.88 -30.35 -12.22
C PHE A 212 -10.37 -30.05 -12.23
N ALA A 213 -10.76 -28.93 -11.63
CA ALA A 213 -12.14 -28.50 -11.56
C ALA A 213 -12.23 -26.99 -11.79
N ASN A 214 -13.05 -26.57 -12.75
CA ASN A 214 -13.28 -25.16 -13.07
C ASN A 214 -14.10 -24.43 -11.99
N GLY A 215 -14.80 -25.19 -11.13
CA GLY A 215 -15.55 -24.67 -9.97
C GLY A 215 -15.97 -25.77 -8.98
N ILE A 216 -16.62 -25.35 -7.90
CA ILE A 216 -16.97 -26.20 -6.74
C ILE A 216 -17.83 -27.41 -7.15
N GLU A 217 -18.81 -27.22 -8.05
CA GLU A 217 -19.68 -28.30 -8.54
C GLU A 217 -18.90 -29.42 -9.25
N GLU A 218 -17.91 -29.03 -10.06
CA GLU A 218 -17.07 -29.97 -10.80
C GLU A 218 -16.13 -30.72 -9.85
N ALA A 219 -15.56 -30.01 -8.87
CA ALA A 219 -14.75 -30.61 -7.81
C ALA A 219 -15.56 -31.64 -7.00
N ALA A 220 -16.80 -31.31 -6.63
CA ALA A 220 -17.70 -32.21 -5.92
C ALA A 220 -18.06 -33.45 -6.76
N ARG A 221 -18.33 -33.28 -8.06
CA ARG A 221 -18.57 -34.41 -8.98
C ARG A 221 -17.35 -35.32 -9.12
N VAL A 222 -16.12 -34.79 -9.12
CA VAL A 222 -14.89 -35.61 -9.21
C VAL A 222 -14.56 -36.30 -7.89
N VAL A 223 -14.66 -35.61 -6.75
CA VAL A 223 -14.50 -36.23 -5.41
C VAL A 223 -15.50 -37.38 -5.26
N ARG A 224 -16.75 -37.19 -5.71
CA ARG A 224 -17.74 -38.24 -5.76
C ARG A 224 -17.34 -39.40 -6.67
N CYS A 225 -16.82 -39.13 -7.87
CA CYS A 225 -16.33 -40.17 -8.79
C CYS A 225 -15.26 -41.05 -8.13
N PHE A 226 -14.26 -40.42 -7.53
CA PHE A 226 -13.17 -41.10 -6.83
C PHE A 226 -13.67 -41.94 -5.65
N GLY A 227 -14.64 -41.44 -4.88
CA GLY A 227 -15.26 -42.18 -3.79
C GLY A 227 -16.19 -43.33 -4.22
N GLU A 228 -16.87 -43.19 -5.36
CA GLU A 228 -17.65 -44.29 -5.97
C GLU A 228 -16.71 -45.38 -6.52
N GLU A 229 -15.58 -45.00 -7.12
CA GLU A 229 -14.53 -45.93 -7.55
C GLU A 229 -13.88 -46.67 -6.38
N ALA A 230 -13.52 -45.98 -5.30
CA ALA A 230 -12.95 -46.61 -4.10
C ALA A 230 -13.93 -47.62 -3.47
N CYS A 231 -15.23 -47.28 -3.42
CA CYS A 231 -16.30 -48.19 -3.02
C CYS A 231 -16.35 -49.44 -3.92
N VAL A 232 -16.32 -49.27 -5.25
CA VAL A 232 -16.30 -50.40 -6.20
C VAL A 232 -15.04 -51.25 -6.05
N ARG A 233 -13.87 -50.64 -5.78
CA ARG A 233 -12.61 -51.38 -5.51
C ARG A 233 -12.72 -52.22 -4.23
N ALA A 234 -13.29 -51.67 -3.15
CA ALA A 234 -13.53 -52.41 -1.90
C ALA A 234 -14.51 -53.57 -2.10
N LEU A 235 -15.65 -53.34 -2.76
CA LEU A 235 -16.67 -54.36 -3.06
C LEU A 235 -16.17 -55.47 -4.01
N GLN A 236 -15.10 -55.22 -4.78
CA GLN A 236 -14.43 -56.22 -5.62
C GLN A 236 -13.25 -56.92 -4.90
N GLY A 237 -12.89 -56.48 -3.70
CA GLY A 237 -11.83 -57.08 -2.89
C GLY A 237 -12.23 -58.46 -2.37
N ALA A 238 -11.31 -59.41 -2.43
CA ALA A 238 -11.52 -60.79 -1.94
C ALA A 238 -11.64 -60.91 -0.39
N ALA A 239 -11.63 -59.79 0.33
CA ALA A 239 -11.62 -59.71 1.80
C ALA A 239 -13.01 -59.53 2.43
N GLY A 240 -14.08 -59.38 1.64
CA GLY A 240 -15.45 -59.35 2.17
C GLY A 240 -15.87 -58.08 2.91
N GLU A 241 -15.13 -56.98 2.72
CA GLU A 241 -15.28 -55.65 3.37
C GLU A 241 -16.57 -54.87 2.99
N SER A 242 -17.70 -55.57 2.85
CA SER A 242 -19.01 -54.97 2.54
C SER A 242 -19.59 -54.14 3.71
N VAL A 243 -18.99 -54.21 4.91
CA VAL A 243 -19.53 -53.62 6.14
C VAL A 243 -19.46 -52.09 6.11
N LEU A 244 -18.29 -51.51 5.81
CA LEU A 244 -18.07 -50.05 5.93
C LEU A 244 -18.78 -49.22 4.84
N TRP A 245 -19.13 -49.84 3.72
CA TRP A 245 -19.69 -49.14 2.55
C TRP A 245 -21.24 -49.13 2.50
N GLY A 246 -21.90 -49.61 3.55
CA GLY A 246 -23.36 -49.59 3.74
C GLY A 246 -23.95 -48.18 3.96
N GLU A 247 -24.97 -48.07 4.82
CA GLU A 247 -25.79 -46.84 4.96
C GLU A 247 -25.08 -45.69 5.70
N ARG A 248 -23.98 -45.98 6.42
CA ARG A 248 -23.11 -45.00 7.13
C ARG A 248 -23.86 -44.09 8.10
N GLU A 249 -24.81 -44.66 8.83
CA GLU A 249 -25.49 -43.98 9.94
C GLU A 249 -24.50 -43.60 11.06
N TRP A 250 -23.45 -44.41 11.24
CA TRP A 250 -22.32 -44.16 12.15
C TRP A 250 -21.64 -42.79 11.96
N LEU A 251 -21.74 -42.17 10.76
CA LEU A 251 -21.25 -40.80 10.53
C LEU A 251 -22.10 -39.69 11.17
N GLU A 252 -23.09 -40.03 12.00
CA GLU A 252 -23.89 -39.08 12.80
C GLU A 252 -23.54 -39.10 14.31
N GLU A 253 -22.73 -40.05 14.77
CA GLU A 253 -22.36 -40.16 16.19
C GLU A 253 -21.19 -39.21 16.55
N GLU A 254 -21.16 -38.73 17.81
CA GLU A 254 -20.10 -37.83 18.29
C GLU A 254 -18.76 -38.56 18.48
N GLU A 255 -17.64 -37.81 18.46
CA GLU A 255 -16.26 -38.31 18.56
C GLU A 255 -16.09 -39.33 19.69
N THR A 256 -15.81 -40.59 19.34
CA THR A 256 -15.67 -41.68 20.32
C THR A 256 -14.42 -41.49 21.17
N GLY A 257 -14.58 -41.67 22.49
CA GLY A 257 -13.48 -41.50 23.45
C GLY A 257 -12.29 -42.39 23.10
N GLY A 258 -11.18 -41.74 22.70
CA GLY A 258 -9.96 -42.41 22.22
C GLY A 258 -9.62 -42.18 20.74
N GLU A 259 -10.52 -41.61 19.92
CA GLU A 259 -10.26 -41.39 18.48
C GLU A 259 -9.04 -40.49 18.29
N ALA A 260 -8.98 -39.37 19.02
CA ALA A 260 -7.83 -38.45 19.01
C ALA A 260 -6.51 -39.12 19.44
N ASP A 261 -6.53 -40.04 20.39
CA ASP A 261 -5.31 -40.72 20.87
C ASP A 261 -4.81 -41.73 19.84
N LEU A 262 -5.69 -42.52 19.23
CA LEU A 262 -5.36 -43.41 18.11
C LEU A 262 -4.92 -42.62 16.87
N MET A 263 -5.54 -41.48 16.55
CA MET A 263 -5.15 -40.60 15.44
C MET A 263 -3.70 -40.06 15.54
N ASN A 264 -3.20 -39.90 16.77
CA ASN A 264 -1.85 -39.45 17.04
C ASN A 264 -0.80 -40.54 16.81
N VAL A 265 -1.19 -41.82 16.75
CA VAL A 265 -0.28 -42.93 16.37
C VAL A 265 0.22 -42.71 14.94
N GLU A 266 1.53 -42.85 14.73
CA GLU A 266 2.11 -42.59 13.41
C GLU A 266 1.69 -43.67 12.40
N GLY A 267 1.17 -43.22 11.25
CA GLY A 267 0.60 -44.09 10.22
C GLY A 267 -0.90 -44.40 10.38
N MET A 268 -1.50 -44.09 11.54
CA MET A 268 -2.96 -44.15 11.71
C MET A 268 -3.65 -43.00 10.93
N ASN A 269 -4.94 -43.13 10.63
CA ASN A 269 -5.77 -42.03 10.14
C ASN A 269 -7.11 -42.01 10.91
N ALA A 270 -7.84 -40.89 10.88
CA ALA A 270 -9.08 -40.70 11.65
C ALA A 270 -10.14 -41.77 11.34
N PHE A 271 -10.32 -42.10 10.06
CA PHE A 271 -11.26 -43.14 9.63
C PHE A 271 -10.89 -44.52 10.18
N ALA A 272 -9.60 -44.89 10.17
CA ALA A 272 -9.13 -46.16 10.74
C ALA A 272 -9.30 -46.19 12.28
N ALA A 273 -8.93 -45.10 12.98
CA ALA A 273 -9.14 -44.96 14.41
C ALA A 273 -10.63 -45.08 14.80
N TYR A 274 -11.50 -44.37 14.08
CA TYR A 274 -12.95 -44.43 14.27
C TYR A 274 -13.49 -45.85 14.02
N VAL A 275 -13.10 -46.51 12.93
CA VAL A 275 -13.58 -47.86 12.58
C VAL A 275 -13.20 -48.89 13.66
N MET A 276 -11.98 -48.81 14.21
CA MET A 276 -11.59 -49.64 15.36
C MET A 276 -12.52 -49.42 16.56
N LEU A 277 -12.79 -48.14 16.89
CA LEU A 277 -13.60 -47.73 18.04
C LEU A 277 -15.10 -47.92 17.85
N TYR A 278 -15.54 -48.19 16.61
CA TYR A 278 -16.91 -48.57 16.28
C TYR A 278 -17.15 -50.08 16.50
N GLU A 279 -16.14 -50.92 16.23
CA GLU A 279 -16.24 -52.38 16.42
C GLU A 279 -15.84 -52.83 17.84
N ARG A 280 -14.98 -52.08 18.54
CA ARG A 280 -14.39 -52.41 19.86
C ARG A 280 -14.23 -51.17 20.74
N THR A 281 -14.18 -51.30 22.07
CA THR A 281 -13.74 -50.18 22.93
C THR A 281 -12.23 -49.93 22.80
N LEU A 282 -11.74 -48.75 23.22
CA LEU A 282 -10.29 -48.49 23.26
C LEU A 282 -9.57 -49.51 24.17
N GLU A 283 -10.18 -49.85 25.30
CA GLU A 283 -9.70 -50.86 26.23
C GLU A 283 -9.64 -52.25 25.59
N ASP A 284 -10.69 -52.70 24.90
CA ASP A 284 -10.69 -53.97 24.16
C ASP A 284 -9.55 -54.02 23.12
N VAL A 285 -9.34 -52.92 22.39
CA VAL A 285 -8.24 -52.81 21.41
C VAL A 285 -6.88 -52.91 22.11
N LEU A 286 -6.67 -52.24 23.25
CA LEU A 286 -5.40 -52.27 23.96
C LEU A 286 -5.10 -53.64 24.59
N ASP A 287 -6.13 -54.37 25.03
CA ASP A 287 -6.02 -55.74 25.58
C ASP A 287 -5.85 -56.82 24.48
N MET A 288 -6.20 -56.54 23.22
CA MET A 288 -5.95 -57.46 22.09
C MET A 288 -4.45 -57.60 21.78
N SER A 289 -4.00 -58.85 21.56
CA SER A 289 -2.61 -59.14 21.21
C SER A 289 -2.17 -58.44 19.91
N PRO A 290 -0.88 -58.14 19.76
CA PRO A 290 -0.27 -57.68 18.51
C PRO A 290 -0.73 -58.46 17.26
N GLU A 291 -0.77 -59.79 17.36
CA GLU A 291 -1.19 -60.70 16.30
C GLU A 291 -2.71 -60.66 16.07
N SER A 292 -3.51 -60.61 17.13
CA SER A 292 -4.98 -60.48 17.02
C SER A 292 -5.38 -59.15 16.38
N ARG A 293 -4.75 -58.03 16.75
CA ARG A 293 -4.98 -56.72 16.10
C ARG A 293 -4.51 -56.69 14.66
N MET A 294 -3.46 -57.44 14.32
CA MET A 294 -3.12 -57.68 12.92
C MET A 294 -4.23 -58.47 12.21
N GLU A 295 -4.63 -59.64 12.68
CA GLU A 295 -5.60 -60.49 11.97
C GLU A 295 -6.99 -59.83 11.81
N GLU A 296 -7.44 -59.08 12.82
CA GLU A 296 -8.76 -58.40 12.82
C GLU A 296 -8.75 -57.10 11.99
N PHE A 297 -7.67 -56.29 12.03
CA PHE A 297 -7.69 -54.92 11.48
C PHE A 297 -6.67 -54.61 10.37
N TRP A 298 -5.84 -55.55 9.89
CA TRP A 298 -4.78 -55.26 8.90
C TRP A 298 -5.24 -54.66 7.57
N GLY A 299 -6.53 -54.78 7.21
CA GLY A 299 -7.11 -54.13 6.03
C GLY A 299 -7.19 -52.60 6.15
N TRP A 300 -7.34 -52.09 7.38
CA TRP A 300 -7.63 -50.68 7.66
C TRP A 300 -6.38 -49.80 7.82
N TYR A 301 -5.20 -50.39 8.02
CA TYR A 301 -3.95 -49.65 8.28
C TYR A 301 -2.98 -49.64 7.10
N GLY A 302 -2.27 -48.52 6.93
CA GLY A 302 -0.99 -48.53 6.23
C GLY A 302 0.01 -49.40 7.01
N ARG A 303 0.57 -50.46 6.40
CA ARG A 303 1.41 -51.46 7.10
C ARG A 303 2.65 -50.90 7.80
N SER A 304 3.05 -49.67 7.50
CA SER A 304 4.15 -48.98 8.17
C SER A 304 3.81 -48.55 9.61
N ALA A 305 2.54 -48.23 9.91
CA ALA A 305 2.10 -47.86 11.26
C ALA A 305 2.47 -48.94 12.29
N TRP A 306 2.23 -50.18 11.90
CA TRP A 306 2.47 -51.36 12.72
C TRP A 306 3.95 -51.63 13.02
N MET A 307 4.87 -51.29 12.11
CA MET A 307 6.30 -51.46 12.39
C MET A 307 6.80 -50.51 13.48
N LEU A 308 6.15 -49.36 13.65
CA LEU A 308 6.49 -48.42 14.72
C LEU A 308 5.93 -48.87 16.08
N GLU A 309 4.70 -49.40 16.14
CA GLU A 309 4.18 -49.95 17.41
C GLU A 309 5.06 -51.11 17.91
N LYS A 310 5.51 -52.00 17.00
CA LYS A 310 6.42 -53.08 17.38
C LYS A 310 7.75 -52.57 17.95
N GLN A 311 8.19 -51.37 17.53
CA GLN A 311 9.40 -50.73 18.05
C GLN A 311 9.15 -50.04 19.40
N ILE A 312 8.01 -49.36 19.57
CA ILE A 312 7.56 -48.79 20.85
C ILE A 312 7.43 -49.88 21.92
N GLN A 313 6.87 -51.05 21.56
CA GLN A 313 6.78 -52.19 22.48
C GLN A 313 8.16 -52.75 22.86
N THR A 314 9.15 -52.80 21.95
CA THR A 314 10.53 -53.17 22.33
C THR A 314 11.20 -52.16 23.25
N GLU A 315 11.05 -50.85 23.00
CA GLU A 315 11.63 -49.81 23.86
C GLU A 315 10.97 -49.80 25.25
N ALA A 316 9.66 -50.04 25.34
CA ALA A 316 8.96 -50.25 26.60
C ALA A 316 9.48 -51.50 27.35
N LEU A 317 9.70 -52.62 26.65
CA LEU A 317 10.15 -53.87 27.28
C LEU A 317 11.62 -53.81 27.73
N GLU A 318 12.50 -53.13 26.99
CA GLU A 318 13.90 -52.91 27.40
C GLU A 318 14.02 -51.98 28.63
N SER A 319 13.03 -51.11 28.87
CA SER A 319 12.99 -50.22 30.04
C SER A 319 12.81 -50.92 31.41
N HIS A 320 12.62 -52.24 31.43
CA HIS A 320 12.24 -53.02 32.62
C HIS A 320 13.24 -54.12 33.04
N LEU A 321 14.53 -53.96 32.71
CA LEU A 321 15.63 -54.84 33.18
C LEU A 321 16.39 -54.24 34.40
N PRO A 322 16.15 -54.69 35.64
CA PRO A 322 16.83 -54.18 36.82
C PRO A 322 18.23 -54.80 37.01
N SER A 323 19.29 -53.98 36.92
CA SER A 323 20.65 -54.41 37.29
C SER A 323 20.89 -54.30 38.79
N THR A 324 21.16 -55.44 39.44
CA THR A 324 21.31 -55.57 40.90
C THR A 324 22.77 -55.65 41.37
N LEU A 325 23.02 -55.27 42.65
CA LEU A 325 24.12 -55.62 43.60
C LEU A 325 24.34 -54.39 44.52
N SER A 326 24.53 -54.48 45.84
CA SER A 326 24.56 -55.61 46.79
C SER A 326 24.12 -55.14 48.21
N PRO A 327 23.88 -56.02 49.20
CA PRO A 327 22.94 -55.73 50.30
C PRO A 327 23.53 -55.26 51.64
N SER A 328 22.66 -54.72 52.50
CA SER A 328 22.77 -54.84 53.98
C SER A 328 21.38 -54.80 54.63
N VAL A 329 21.25 -55.47 55.77
CA VAL A 329 19.99 -55.82 56.44
C VAL A 329 19.65 -54.83 57.56
N LEU A 330 18.40 -54.35 57.66
CA LEU A 330 17.57 -54.44 58.89
C LEU A 330 16.13 -53.88 58.70
N VAL A 331 15.14 -54.64 59.18
CA VAL A 331 13.80 -54.31 59.74
C VAL A 331 13.03 -53.07 59.20
N PRO A 332 11.76 -53.23 58.73
CA PRO A 332 10.96 -52.12 58.22
C PRO A 332 10.29 -51.27 59.33
N PRO A 333 10.35 -49.93 59.26
CA PRO A 333 9.39 -49.04 59.90
C PRO A 333 8.18 -48.77 59.00
N VAL A 334 7.03 -48.46 59.62
CA VAL A 334 5.73 -48.17 58.98
C VAL A 334 5.85 -47.07 57.91
N GLU A 335 5.17 -47.25 56.77
CA GLU A 335 5.08 -46.24 55.71
C GLU A 335 4.48 -44.92 56.23
N PRO A 336 5.15 -43.76 56.06
CA PRO A 336 4.50 -42.47 56.18
C PRO A 336 3.57 -42.25 54.97
N PRO A 337 2.42 -41.57 55.14
CA PRO A 337 1.49 -41.33 54.03
C PRO A 337 2.16 -40.52 52.91
N SER A 338 1.86 -40.88 51.67
CA SER A 338 2.39 -40.27 50.45
C SER A 338 2.30 -38.74 50.50
N PRO A 339 3.37 -38.00 50.14
CA PRO A 339 3.35 -36.55 50.20
C PRO A 339 2.30 -36.00 49.23
N MET A 340 1.24 -35.41 49.78
CA MET A 340 0.20 -34.75 49.01
C MET A 340 0.83 -33.72 48.07
N SER A 341 0.34 -33.68 46.82
CA SER A 341 0.81 -32.76 45.78
C SER A 341 0.95 -31.34 46.34
N PRO A 342 2.11 -30.66 46.18
CA PRO A 342 2.40 -29.42 46.89
C PRO A 342 1.40 -28.32 46.48
N GLY A 343 0.44 -28.06 47.38
CA GLY A 343 -0.68 -27.16 47.12
C GLY A 343 -0.20 -25.78 46.68
N LEU A 344 -0.63 -25.35 45.49
CA LEU A 344 -0.25 -24.05 44.93
C LEU A 344 -0.66 -22.94 45.90
N LYS A 345 0.31 -22.17 46.37
CA LYS A 345 0.07 -21.04 47.27
C LYS A 345 -0.82 -20.01 46.55
N PRO A 346 -1.91 -19.53 47.16
CA PRO A 346 -2.78 -18.54 46.53
C PRO A 346 -1.99 -17.26 46.23
N LEU A 347 -2.19 -16.69 45.04
CA LEU A 347 -1.57 -15.42 44.66
C LEU A 347 -2.05 -14.29 45.60
N PRO A 348 -1.17 -13.37 46.03
CA PRO A 348 -1.59 -12.22 46.82
C PRO A 348 -2.64 -11.38 46.07
N PRO A 349 -3.73 -10.93 46.72
CA PRO A 349 -4.83 -10.26 46.03
C PRO A 349 -4.41 -9.08 45.15
N GLN A 350 -3.47 -8.26 45.61
CA GLN A 350 -2.92 -7.13 44.85
C GLN A 350 -2.16 -7.55 43.58
N VAL A 351 -1.54 -8.72 43.56
CA VAL A 351 -0.86 -9.27 42.37
C VAL A 351 -1.89 -9.78 41.37
N LEU A 352 -2.93 -10.48 41.85
CA LEU A 352 -4.04 -10.95 41.02
C LEU A 352 -4.82 -9.78 40.38
N LEU A 353 -5.15 -8.75 41.16
CA LEU A 353 -5.86 -7.56 40.66
C LEU A 353 -5.00 -6.76 39.65
N LEU A 354 -3.67 -6.71 39.82
CA LEU A 354 -2.79 -6.09 38.81
C LEU A 354 -2.66 -6.92 37.52
N ALA A 355 -2.74 -8.25 37.60
CA ALA A 355 -2.64 -9.13 36.43
C ALA A 355 -3.96 -9.23 35.62
N LEU A 356 -5.11 -9.14 36.30
CA LEU A 356 -6.44 -9.31 35.71
C LEU A 356 -6.72 -8.43 34.46
N PRO A 357 -6.32 -7.14 34.39
CA PRO A 357 -6.48 -6.33 33.18
C PRO A 357 -5.81 -6.88 31.92
N ALA A 358 -4.75 -7.70 32.06
CA ALA A 358 -4.13 -8.40 30.93
C ALA A 358 -4.88 -9.69 30.57
N LEU A 359 -5.42 -10.41 31.58
CA LEU A 359 -6.18 -11.65 31.40
C LEU A 359 -7.59 -11.41 30.84
N LEU A 360 -8.18 -10.24 31.11
CA LEU A 360 -9.50 -9.84 30.62
C LEU A 360 -9.45 -9.24 29.20
N LEU A 361 -8.26 -8.92 28.67
CA LEU A 361 -8.10 -8.07 27.49
C LEU A 361 -8.57 -8.75 26.20
N HIS A 362 -9.64 -8.22 25.61
CA HIS A 362 -10.10 -8.58 24.27
C HIS A 362 -9.53 -7.62 23.21
N PRO A 363 -9.43 -8.02 21.93
CA PRO A 363 -9.13 -7.09 20.84
C PRO A 363 -10.34 -6.17 20.56
N PRO A 364 -10.14 -4.96 20.00
CA PRO A 364 -11.20 -3.99 19.73
C PRO A 364 -12.21 -4.39 18.64
N THR A 365 -11.99 -5.51 17.95
CA THR A 365 -12.96 -6.16 17.04
C THR A 365 -13.99 -7.02 17.77
N HIS A 366 -13.70 -7.47 18.99
CA HIS A 366 -14.53 -8.45 19.70
C HIS A 366 -15.63 -7.77 20.51
N GLY A 367 -16.88 -8.26 20.40
CA GLY A 367 -18.06 -7.64 21.01
C GLY A 367 -18.03 -7.45 22.54
N LYS A 368 -17.18 -8.20 23.27
CA LYS A 368 -16.97 -8.01 24.72
C LYS A 368 -15.87 -6.98 25.05
N TYR A 369 -15.30 -6.28 24.08
CA TYR A 369 -14.23 -5.29 24.29
C TYR A 369 -14.60 -4.18 25.29
N PRO A 370 -15.76 -3.49 25.20
CA PRO A 370 -16.11 -2.45 26.18
C PRO A 370 -16.24 -3.01 27.60
N LEU A 371 -16.80 -4.23 27.73
CA LEU A 371 -16.90 -4.95 29.00
C LEU A 371 -15.52 -5.30 29.59
N SER A 372 -14.55 -5.70 28.76
CA SER A 372 -13.19 -5.98 29.22
C SER A 372 -12.50 -4.74 29.80
N LEU A 373 -12.68 -3.57 29.19
CA LEU A 373 -12.12 -2.30 29.69
C LEU A 373 -12.82 -1.85 30.98
N PHE A 374 -14.15 -1.95 31.05
CA PHE A 374 -14.92 -1.66 32.25
C PHE A 374 -14.47 -2.53 33.44
N LEU A 375 -14.40 -3.85 33.25
CA LEU A 375 -13.96 -4.78 34.30
C LEU A 375 -12.50 -4.50 34.71
N SER A 376 -11.62 -4.21 33.75
CA SER A 376 -10.23 -3.83 34.02
C SER A 376 -10.12 -2.56 34.88
N LEU A 377 -10.90 -1.52 34.58
CA LEU A 377 -10.95 -0.30 35.41
C LEU A 377 -11.50 -0.59 36.81
N ARG A 378 -12.59 -1.37 36.93
CA ARG A 378 -13.16 -1.74 38.24
C ARG A 378 -12.17 -2.53 39.10
N VAL A 379 -11.45 -3.47 38.51
CA VAL A 379 -10.41 -4.26 39.18
C VAL A 379 -9.26 -3.37 39.67
N LEU A 380 -8.83 -2.39 38.88
CA LEU A 380 -7.77 -1.45 39.26
C LEU A 380 -8.24 -0.45 40.34
N GLN A 381 -9.49 0.03 40.26
CA GLN A 381 -10.13 0.83 41.31
C GLN A 381 -10.21 0.06 42.64
N LEU A 382 -10.54 -1.24 42.61
CA LEU A 382 -10.55 -2.11 43.80
C LEU A 382 -9.14 -2.37 44.34
N CYS A 383 -8.14 -2.58 43.47
CA CYS A 383 -6.75 -2.71 43.89
C CYS A 383 -6.28 -1.49 44.69
N LEU A 384 -6.62 -0.28 44.22
CA LEU A 384 -6.30 1.00 44.84
C LEU A 384 -7.10 1.32 46.12
N GLN A 385 -8.07 0.48 46.49
CA GLN A 385 -8.81 0.54 47.75
C GLN A 385 -8.23 -0.39 48.83
N LEU A 386 -7.28 -1.26 48.48
CA LEU A 386 -6.64 -2.14 49.45
C LEU A 386 -5.77 -1.33 50.44
N PRO A 387 -5.85 -1.60 51.75
CA PRO A 387 -5.00 -0.94 52.73
C PRO A 387 -3.54 -1.41 52.61
N ALA A 388 -2.60 -0.51 52.92
CA ALA A 388 -1.16 -0.80 53.02
C ALA A 388 -0.52 -1.44 51.77
N LEU A 389 -0.90 -0.98 50.57
CA LEU A 389 -0.14 -1.27 49.34
C LEU A 389 1.33 -0.84 49.48
N ALA A 390 2.23 -1.61 48.89
CA ALA A 390 3.61 -1.18 48.72
C ALA A 390 3.70 -0.06 47.65
N PRO A 391 4.63 0.92 47.76
CA PRO A 391 4.63 2.11 46.89
C PRO A 391 4.87 1.82 45.40
N ASP A 392 5.55 0.72 45.09
CA ASP A 392 5.70 0.18 43.74
C ASP A 392 4.36 -0.35 43.22
N VAL A 393 3.68 -1.22 43.98
CA VAL A 393 2.37 -1.79 43.66
C VAL A 393 1.31 -0.70 43.47
N GLU A 394 1.27 0.32 44.35
CA GLU A 394 0.36 1.46 44.19
C GLU A 394 0.67 2.26 42.92
N CYS A 395 1.96 2.50 42.63
CA CYS A 395 2.38 3.22 41.42
C CYS A 395 2.03 2.44 40.14
N TYR A 396 2.22 1.12 40.13
CA TYR A 396 1.80 0.25 39.03
C TYR A 396 0.27 0.26 38.84
N ALA A 397 -0.51 0.28 39.92
CA ALA A 397 -1.97 0.34 39.86
C ALA A 397 -2.48 1.68 39.29
N TRP A 398 -1.94 2.82 39.72
CA TRP A 398 -2.26 4.13 39.13
C TRP A 398 -1.84 4.23 37.66
N MET A 399 -0.68 3.67 37.30
CA MET A 399 -0.18 3.65 35.92
C MET A 399 -1.08 2.79 35.01
N ALA A 400 -1.47 1.60 35.44
CA ALA A 400 -2.38 0.72 34.71
C ALA A 400 -3.78 1.34 34.54
N LEU A 401 -4.30 2.04 35.57
CA LEU A 401 -5.58 2.73 35.48
C LEU A 401 -5.52 3.86 34.43
N ALA A 402 -4.44 4.64 34.43
CA ALA A 402 -4.20 5.66 33.41
C ALA A 402 -4.11 5.07 32.00
N GLU A 403 -3.45 3.91 31.82
CA GLU A 403 -3.38 3.23 30.51
C GLU A 403 -4.74 2.73 30.03
N VAL A 404 -5.49 2.00 30.86
CA VAL A 404 -6.80 1.45 30.47
C VAL A 404 -7.78 2.58 30.21
N GLY A 405 -7.80 3.62 31.05
CA GLY A 405 -8.61 4.81 30.84
C GLY A 405 -8.25 5.53 29.53
N MET A 406 -6.96 5.65 29.20
CA MET A 406 -6.52 6.19 27.90
C MET A 406 -6.97 5.33 26.70
N ARG A 407 -7.11 4.00 26.84
CA ARG A 407 -7.67 3.13 25.78
C ARG A 407 -9.18 3.35 25.62
N VAL A 408 -9.93 3.52 26.72
CA VAL A 408 -11.37 3.87 26.70
C VAL A 408 -11.60 5.23 26.06
N ILE A 409 -10.81 6.24 26.45
CA ILE A 409 -10.88 7.60 25.90
C ILE A 409 -10.60 7.58 24.39
N LYS A 410 -9.52 6.93 23.95
CA LYS A 410 -9.20 6.77 22.51
C LYS A 410 -10.26 5.99 21.72
N SER A 411 -10.98 5.08 22.37
CA SER A 411 -12.06 4.30 21.75
C SER A 411 -13.38 5.08 21.61
N GLY A 412 -13.43 6.35 22.03
CA GLY A 412 -14.59 7.22 21.80
C GLY A 412 -15.80 6.96 22.71
N PHE A 413 -15.78 5.96 23.59
CA PHE A 413 -16.93 5.58 24.44
C PHE A 413 -17.48 6.71 25.31
N HIS A 414 -16.62 7.65 25.74
CA HIS A 414 -17.02 8.86 26.48
C HIS A 414 -17.79 9.89 25.63
N LYS A 415 -17.77 9.77 24.29
CA LYS A 415 -18.50 10.63 23.35
C LYS A 415 -19.84 10.04 22.92
N SER A 416 -19.98 8.71 22.87
CA SER A 416 -21.22 8.08 22.38
C SER A 416 -22.38 8.25 23.37
N GLY A 417 -22.08 8.37 24.67
CA GLY A 417 -23.09 8.44 25.73
C GLY A 417 -23.76 7.10 26.03
N GLU A 418 -23.38 6.02 25.35
CA GLU A 418 -23.93 4.67 25.53
C GLU A 418 -23.39 3.98 26.80
N HIS A 419 -22.39 4.56 27.45
CA HIS A 419 -21.57 3.95 28.51
C HIS A 419 -21.41 4.91 29.69
N ASP A 420 -22.43 5.00 30.55
CA ASP A 420 -22.46 5.85 31.76
C ASP A 420 -21.20 5.74 32.65
N TRP A 421 -20.57 4.56 32.68
CA TRP A 421 -19.35 4.31 33.45
C TRP A 421 -18.11 5.08 32.96
N THR A 422 -18.19 5.76 31.81
CA THR A 422 -17.13 6.62 31.27
C THR A 422 -17.22 8.08 31.72
N ILE A 423 -18.30 8.49 32.38
CA ILE A 423 -18.50 9.85 32.87
C ILE A 423 -17.46 10.16 33.96
N GLY A 424 -16.70 11.26 33.80
CA GLY A 424 -15.60 11.65 34.69
C GLY A 424 -14.28 10.89 34.47
N LEU A 425 -14.19 9.98 33.50
CA LEU A 425 -12.99 9.15 33.31
C LEU A 425 -11.74 9.95 32.90
N GLU A 426 -11.88 11.09 32.20
CA GLU A 426 -10.73 11.98 31.96
C GLU A 426 -10.10 12.49 33.26
N GLU A 427 -10.93 12.86 34.23
CA GLU A 427 -10.52 13.42 35.51
C GLU A 427 -9.91 12.33 36.40
N GLU A 428 -10.40 11.09 36.31
CA GLU A 428 -9.80 9.93 36.94
C GLU A 428 -8.43 9.59 36.34
N VAL A 429 -8.28 9.65 35.01
CA VAL A 429 -6.99 9.44 34.32
C VAL A 429 -5.99 10.54 34.68
N GLU A 430 -6.40 11.81 34.71
CA GLU A 430 -5.55 12.94 35.12
C GLU A 430 -5.06 12.78 36.56
N LYS A 431 -5.97 12.43 37.47
CA LYS A 431 -5.70 12.12 38.88
C LYS A 431 -4.76 10.92 39.05
N ALA A 432 -4.93 9.88 38.24
CA ALA A 432 -4.08 8.69 38.26
C ALA A 432 -2.65 8.99 37.80
N ILE A 433 -2.50 9.71 36.69
CA ILE A 433 -1.20 10.19 36.18
C ILE A 433 -0.51 11.07 37.23
N GLY A 434 -1.24 12.02 37.83
CA GLY A 434 -0.71 12.92 38.86
C GLY A 434 -0.24 12.19 40.13
N LYS A 435 -1.04 11.23 40.63
CA LYS A 435 -0.65 10.41 41.79
C LYS A 435 0.54 9.50 41.50
N GLY A 436 0.53 8.80 40.37
CA GLY A 436 1.64 7.94 39.96
C GLY A 436 2.95 8.71 39.85
N LEU A 437 2.93 9.90 39.23
CA LEU A 437 4.12 10.77 39.13
C LEU A 437 4.63 11.21 40.51
N LEU A 438 3.73 11.54 41.45
CA LEU A 438 4.09 11.93 42.81
C LEU A 438 4.71 10.79 43.62
N LEU A 439 4.22 9.54 43.46
CA LEU A 439 4.83 8.34 44.04
C LEU A 439 6.20 8.06 43.41
N ALA A 440 6.28 8.06 42.08
CA ALA A 440 7.51 7.79 41.35
C ALA A 440 8.59 8.89 41.51
N GLN A 441 8.21 10.09 41.95
CA GLN A 441 9.13 11.14 42.37
C GLN A 441 9.66 10.94 43.81
N LYS A 442 8.85 10.38 44.72
CA LYS A 442 9.24 10.09 46.11
C LYS A 442 10.19 8.89 46.23
N HIS A 443 10.07 7.90 45.35
CA HIS A 443 10.81 6.64 45.42
C HIS A 443 11.77 6.50 44.22
N PRO A 444 13.10 6.72 44.39
CA PRO A 444 14.07 6.68 43.28
C PRO A 444 14.11 5.36 42.49
N VAL A 445 13.74 4.25 43.13
CA VAL A 445 13.62 2.92 42.50
C VAL A 445 12.50 2.84 41.44
N LEU A 446 11.59 3.81 41.39
CA LEU A 446 10.49 3.90 40.42
C LEU A 446 10.80 4.88 39.27
N ARG A 447 12.07 5.24 39.06
CA ARG A 447 12.52 6.19 38.03
C ARG A 447 12.04 5.84 36.62
N HIS A 448 11.96 4.55 36.27
CA HIS A 448 11.41 4.05 35.00
C HIS A 448 9.91 4.36 34.86
N LEU A 449 9.11 4.09 35.91
CA LEU A 449 7.68 4.40 35.92
C LEU A 449 7.44 5.91 35.78
N ARG A 450 8.26 6.74 36.44
CA ARG A 450 8.22 8.21 36.29
C ARG A 450 8.35 8.66 34.84
N HIS A 451 9.23 8.02 34.04
CA HIS A 451 9.39 8.33 32.63
C HIS A 451 8.16 7.89 31.82
N HIS A 452 7.65 6.67 32.03
CA HIS A 452 6.46 6.17 31.35
C HIS A 452 5.20 6.99 31.66
N LEU A 453 4.97 7.32 32.93
CA LEU A 453 3.91 8.23 33.37
C LEU A 453 4.04 9.64 32.78
N SER A 454 5.28 10.11 32.52
CA SER A 454 5.50 11.37 31.82
C SER A 454 5.14 11.29 30.32
N LEU A 455 5.35 10.14 29.67
CA LEU A 455 4.86 9.88 28.31
C LEU A 455 3.32 9.80 28.28
N LEU A 456 2.69 9.10 29.24
CA LEU A 456 1.24 9.05 29.38
C LEU A 456 0.64 10.45 29.62
N ASN A 457 1.25 11.27 30.48
CA ASN A 457 0.85 12.66 30.70
C ASN A 457 0.90 13.48 29.40
N ALA A 458 2.02 13.39 28.66
CA ALA A 458 2.13 14.05 27.36
C ALA A 458 1.10 13.57 26.33
N HIS A 459 0.78 12.27 26.30
CA HIS A 459 -0.25 11.72 25.41
C HIS A 459 -1.66 12.19 25.80
N PHE A 460 -1.98 12.26 27.09
CA PHE A 460 -3.26 12.75 27.60
C PHE A 460 -3.43 14.27 27.39
N ALA A 461 -2.39 15.06 27.66
CA ALA A 461 -2.37 16.49 27.38
C ALA A 461 -2.54 16.80 25.87
N PHE A 462 -1.97 15.98 25.00
CA PHE A 462 -2.17 16.08 23.55
C PHE A 462 -3.60 15.67 23.12
N TYR A 463 -4.19 14.67 23.79
CA TYR A 463 -5.58 14.27 23.56
C TYR A 463 -6.57 15.38 23.91
N ARG A 464 -6.37 16.07 25.04
CA ARG A 464 -7.14 17.28 25.43
C ARG A 464 -6.76 18.53 24.62
N SER A 465 -6.14 18.35 23.46
CA SER A 465 -5.68 19.39 22.52
C SER A 465 -4.73 20.45 23.10
N ASN A 466 -4.19 20.25 24.30
CA ASN A 466 -3.17 21.10 24.93
C ASN A 466 -1.76 20.71 24.41
N THR A 467 -1.58 20.85 23.10
CA THR A 467 -0.36 20.43 22.39
C THR A 467 0.89 21.15 22.89
N GLY A 468 0.78 22.43 23.29
CA GLY A 468 1.88 23.21 23.84
C GLY A 468 2.44 22.60 25.12
N PHE A 469 1.57 22.25 26.08
CA PHE A 469 1.96 21.60 27.32
C PHE A 469 2.49 20.17 27.09
N ALA A 470 1.83 19.39 26.23
CA ALA A 470 2.27 18.05 25.87
C ALA A 470 3.70 18.03 25.30
N ARG A 471 3.99 18.92 24.33
CA ARG A 471 5.32 19.08 23.73
C ARG A 471 6.34 19.62 24.74
N ALA A 472 5.92 20.43 25.72
CA ALA A 472 6.79 20.89 26.81
C ALA A 472 7.17 19.75 27.78
N ILE A 473 6.22 18.87 28.14
CA ILE A 473 6.50 17.65 28.93
C ILE A 473 7.53 16.78 28.22
N LEU A 474 7.36 16.50 26.92
CA LEU A 474 8.28 15.65 26.17
C LEU A 474 9.69 16.25 26.03
N ARG A 475 9.80 17.56 25.75
CA ARG A 475 11.10 18.24 25.72
C ARG A 475 11.80 18.19 27.08
N ARG A 476 11.05 18.41 28.17
CA ARG A 476 11.56 18.29 29.55
C ARG A 476 12.03 16.87 29.83
N LEU A 477 11.21 15.86 29.51
CA LEU A 477 11.55 14.45 29.69
C LEU A 477 12.85 14.09 28.96
N ILE A 478 12.96 14.45 27.68
CA ILE A 478 14.16 14.26 26.86
C ILE A 478 15.39 14.91 27.50
N SER A 479 15.27 16.13 28.04
CA SER A 479 16.37 16.80 28.75
C SER A 479 16.73 16.22 30.13
N THR A 480 15.94 15.28 30.67
CA THR A 480 16.16 14.67 31.99
C THR A 480 16.73 13.25 31.96
N PHE A 481 16.93 12.67 30.77
CA PHE A 481 17.59 11.39 30.63
C PHE A 481 19.08 11.48 30.95
N VAL A 482 19.62 10.43 31.57
CA VAL A 482 21.06 10.24 31.81
C VAL A 482 21.56 9.00 31.06
N PRO A 483 22.88 8.82 30.84
CA PRO A 483 23.42 7.67 30.11
C PRO A 483 23.12 6.28 30.70
N SER A 484 22.59 6.20 31.94
CA SER A 484 22.14 4.95 32.57
C SER A 484 20.62 4.72 32.49
N ASP A 485 19.85 5.61 31.86
CA ASP A 485 18.44 5.34 31.55
C ASP A 485 18.33 4.42 30.31
N PRO A 486 17.40 3.45 30.28
CA PRO A 486 17.27 2.53 29.16
C PRO A 486 17.07 3.25 27.81
N PRO A 487 17.89 2.99 26.78
CA PRO A 487 17.80 3.67 25.48
C PRO A 487 16.42 3.57 24.82
N THR A 488 15.68 2.50 25.11
CA THR A 488 14.33 2.27 24.59
C THR A 488 13.32 3.32 25.06
N ILE A 489 13.42 3.78 26.31
CA ILE A 489 12.59 4.86 26.87
C ILE A 489 12.98 6.21 26.24
N VAL A 490 14.28 6.42 26.00
CA VAL A 490 14.79 7.61 25.30
C VAL A 490 14.18 7.68 23.89
N TYR A 491 14.28 6.60 23.11
CA TYR A 491 13.74 6.57 21.74
C TYR A 491 12.22 6.74 21.73
N ALA A 492 11.50 6.12 22.66
CA ALA A 492 10.05 6.31 22.80
C ALA A 492 9.66 7.78 23.03
N ALA A 493 10.42 8.53 23.84
CA ALA A 493 10.17 9.96 24.06
C ALA A 493 10.43 10.82 22.82
N TYR A 494 11.50 10.53 22.06
CA TYR A 494 11.74 11.21 20.77
C TYR A 494 10.66 10.89 19.74
N PHE A 495 10.23 9.62 19.62
CA PHE A 495 9.17 9.24 18.69
C PHE A 495 7.82 9.85 19.08
N ALA A 496 7.47 9.88 20.36
CA ALA A 496 6.30 10.61 20.85
C ALA A 496 6.34 12.10 20.47
N LEU A 497 7.50 12.76 20.62
CA LEU A 497 7.66 14.17 20.27
C LEU A 497 7.53 14.40 18.75
N VAL A 498 8.16 13.56 17.93
CA VAL A 498 8.04 13.61 16.47
C VAL A 498 6.59 13.39 16.02
N THR A 499 5.85 12.48 16.66
CA THR A 499 4.42 12.29 16.40
C THR A 499 3.61 13.52 16.79
N GLN A 500 3.80 14.07 18.00
CA GLN A 500 3.07 15.27 18.44
C GLN A 500 3.42 16.56 17.69
N LEU A 501 4.55 16.61 16.98
CA LEU A 501 4.93 17.72 16.09
C LEU A 501 4.42 17.56 14.64
N ARG A 502 3.79 16.42 14.33
CA ARG A 502 3.32 16.07 12.98
C ARG A 502 1.83 15.75 12.91
N SER A 503 1.24 15.27 14.00
CA SER A 503 -0.20 15.10 14.14
C SER A 503 -0.85 16.43 14.50
N SER A 504 -1.92 16.79 13.81
CA SER A 504 -2.89 17.74 14.33
C SER A 504 -3.48 17.22 15.65
N PRO A 505 -3.82 18.09 16.62
CA PRO A 505 -4.63 17.67 17.75
C PRO A 505 -6.00 17.15 17.27
N PRO A 506 -6.66 16.25 18.02
CA PRO A 506 -8.04 15.88 17.72
C PRO A 506 -8.93 17.14 17.80
N SER A 507 -9.71 17.40 16.76
CA SER A 507 -10.66 18.51 16.77
C SER A 507 -11.73 18.29 17.85
N SER A 508 -11.93 19.31 18.68
CA SER A 508 -12.90 19.28 19.76
C SER A 508 -14.33 19.45 19.21
N GLN A 509 -14.93 18.33 18.77
CA GLN A 509 -16.25 18.24 18.10
C GLN A 509 -17.44 18.81 18.89
N HIS A 510 -17.24 19.33 20.10
CA HIS A 510 -18.26 20.03 20.89
C HIS A 510 -18.67 21.42 20.32
N SER A 511 -18.11 21.88 19.20
CA SER A 511 -18.58 23.08 18.48
C SER A 511 -19.87 22.87 17.68
N HIS A 512 -20.40 21.64 17.58
CA HIS A 512 -21.64 21.31 16.86
C HIS A 512 -22.91 21.95 17.46
N ARG A 513 -23.14 23.24 17.18
CA ARG A 513 -24.50 23.81 17.11
C ARG A 513 -24.70 25.01 16.18
N ASN A 514 -23.68 25.79 15.87
CA ASN A 514 -23.81 26.98 15.00
C ASN A 514 -23.48 26.67 13.53
N GLY A 515 -24.32 25.87 12.88
CA GLY A 515 -24.14 25.46 11.49
C GLY A 515 -24.32 26.60 10.49
N ALA A 516 -23.20 27.05 9.88
CA ALA A 516 -23.16 27.78 8.60
C ALA A 516 -21.74 27.85 8.01
N ASN A 517 -20.74 28.22 8.84
CA ASN A 517 -19.45 28.74 8.37
C ASN A 517 -18.20 28.07 9.02
N GLU A 518 -18.28 26.83 9.48
CA GLU A 518 -17.04 26.07 9.78
C GLU A 518 -16.34 25.74 8.46
N SER A 519 -15.27 26.50 8.16
CA SER A 519 -14.54 26.43 6.89
C SER A 519 -14.04 25.01 6.60
N ILE A 520 -14.35 24.50 5.41
CA ILE A 520 -14.06 23.13 4.98
C ILE A 520 -12.56 22.81 5.15
N TYR A 521 -12.27 21.74 5.88
CA TYR A 521 -10.91 21.30 6.19
C TYR A 521 -10.19 20.74 4.96
N LEU A 522 -9.51 21.59 4.20
CA LEU A 522 -8.60 21.19 3.12
C LEU A 522 -7.14 21.36 3.53
N HIS A 523 -6.52 20.21 3.78
CA HIS A 523 -5.16 19.98 4.28
C HIS A 523 -4.86 20.55 5.68
N PRO A 524 -4.28 19.74 6.61
CA PRO A 524 -3.75 20.28 7.85
C PRO A 524 -2.54 21.15 7.53
N HIS A 525 -2.66 22.47 7.71
CA HIS A 525 -1.54 23.40 7.49
C HIS A 525 -0.35 23.01 8.38
N THR A 526 0.69 22.45 7.77
CA THR A 526 1.90 22.00 8.47
C THR A 526 2.71 23.20 8.92
N ASN A 527 2.54 23.62 10.19
CA ASN A 527 3.29 24.71 10.82
C ASN A 527 4.81 24.53 10.56
N PRO A 528 5.46 25.40 9.75
CA PRO A 528 6.87 25.19 9.38
C PRO A 528 7.84 25.09 10.57
N PRO A 529 7.65 25.84 11.70
CA PRO A 529 8.46 25.67 12.90
C PRO A 529 8.32 24.28 13.56
N GLU A 530 7.15 23.65 13.46
CA GLU A 530 6.90 22.32 14.03
C GLU A 530 7.51 21.21 13.18
N VAL A 531 7.40 21.34 11.85
CA VAL A 531 8.11 20.49 10.89
C VAL A 531 9.61 20.57 11.15
N GLN A 532 10.18 21.77 11.23
CA GLN A 532 11.62 21.96 11.50
C GLN A 532 12.02 21.39 12.87
N ALA A 533 11.22 21.58 13.92
CA ALA A 533 11.47 20.95 15.22
C ALA A 533 11.44 19.41 15.15
N SER A 534 10.57 18.82 14.34
CA SER A 534 10.53 17.37 14.12
C SER A 534 11.75 16.86 13.35
N LEU A 535 12.24 17.62 12.37
CA LEU A 535 13.46 17.30 11.61
C LEU A 535 14.72 17.42 12.49
N ILE A 536 14.77 18.39 13.41
CA ILE A 536 15.85 18.49 14.39
C ILE A 536 15.84 17.27 15.33
N ALA A 537 14.68 16.87 15.86
CA ALA A 537 14.55 15.67 16.69
C ALA A 537 15.01 14.40 15.95
N LEU A 538 14.63 14.26 14.66
CA LEU A 538 15.06 13.17 13.77
C LEU A 538 16.52 13.29 13.28
N THR A 539 17.19 14.42 13.49
CA THR A 539 18.63 14.60 13.18
C THR A 539 19.51 14.21 14.37
N ASN A 540 19.01 14.39 15.61
CA ASN A 540 19.74 14.05 16.83
C ASN A 540 19.69 12.54 17.15
N LEU A 541 18.54 11.89 16.89
CA LEU A 541 18.30 10.50 17.29
C LEU A 541 19.24 9.45 16.65
N PRO A 542 19.70 9.56 15.37
CA PRO A 542 20.64 8.61 14.78
C PRO A 542 21.98 8.52 15.51
N ALA A 543 22.50 9.64 16.03
CA ALA A 543 23.75 9.65 16.78
C ALA A 543 23.61 8.87 18.10
N ILE A 544 22.49 9.06 18.82
CA ILE A 544 22.17 8.32 20.05
C ILE A 544 21.97 6.83 19.75
N ALA A 545 21.32 6.49 18.63
CA ALA A 545 21.14 5.11 18.19
C ALA A 545 22.47 4.43 17.82
N ALA A 546 23.34 5.11 17.08
CA ALA A 546 24.67 4.62 16.70
C ALA A 546 25.59 4.42 17.91
N GLN A 547 25.60 5.37 18.86
CA GLN A 547 26.36 5.25 20.12
C GLN A 547 25.96 4.00 20.92
N ASN A 548 24.68 3.59 20.84
CA ASN A 548 24.16 2.38 21.47
C ASN A 548 24.16 1.14 20.55
N ARG A 549 24.79 1.22 19.36
CA ARG A 549 24.84 0.16 18.33
C ARG A 549 23.47 -0.33 17.82
N HIS A 550 22.41 0.45 18.02
CA HIS A 550 21.04 0.12 17.62
C HIS A 550 20.76 0.53 16.16
N PHE A 551 21.43 -0.13 15.20
CA PHE A 551 21.32 0.18 13.76
C PHE A 551 19.88 0.06 13.21
N SER A 552 19.05 -0.81 13.77
CA SER A 552 17.61 -0.90 13.47
C SER A 552 16.87 0.42 13.68
N VAL A 553 17.22 1.16 14.73
CA VAL A 553 16.68 2.49 15.05
C VAL A 553 17.23 3.56 14.10
N VAL A 554 18.50 3.47 13.69
CA VAL A 554 19.08 4.37 12.67
C VAL A 554 18.30 4.28 11.35
N LYS A 555 18.01 3.05 10.88
CA LYS A 555 17.21 2.81 9.68
C LYS A 555 15.78 3.37 9.82
N LEU A 556 15.11 3.10 10.93
CA LEU A 556 13.78 3.64 11.24
C LEU A 556 13.76 5.18 11.18
N VAL A 557 14.77 5.85 11.74
CA VAL A 557 14.84 7.33 11.74
C VAL A 557 15.04 7.90 10.35
N ALA A 558 15.82 7.25 9.48
CA ALA A 558 15.97 7.67 8.08
C ALA A 558 14.61 7.64 7.33
N VAL A 559 13.83 6.57 7.50
CA VAL A 559 12.49 6.46 6.89
C VAL A 559 11.50 7.46 7.52
N LEU A 560 11.58 7.71 8.83
CA LEU A 560 10.76 8.74 9.48
C LEU A 560 11.09 10.16 9.00
N ARG A 561 12.37 10.47 8.72
CA ARG A 561 12.83 11.73 8.12
C ARG A 561 12.30 11.88 6.69
N LEU A 562 12.44 10.85 5.85
CA LEU A 562 11.85 10.82 4.51
C LEU A 562 10.33 11.06 4.56
N ARG A 563 9.61 10.32 5.42
CA ARG A 563 8.17 10.49 5.65
C ARG A 563 7.82 11.87 6.21
N ALA A 564 8.71 12.56 6.93
CA ALA A 564 8.48 13.91 7.44
C ALA A 564 8.57 14.96 6.34
N LEU A 565 9.59 14.87 5.48
CA LEU A 565 9.79 15.80 4.37
C LEU A 565 8.69 15.68 3.31
N VAL A 566 8.28 14.46 2.96
CA VAL A 566 7.15 14.24 2.02
C VAL A 566 5.83 14.77 2.58
N ALA A 567 5.53 14.53 3.87
CA ALA A 567 4.28 14.97 4.49
C ALA A 567 4.19 16.48 4.76
N ALA A 568 5.30 17.21 4.59
CA ALA A 568 5.36 18.67 4.69
C ALA A 568 5.64 19.34 3.32
N GLU A 569 5.52 18.58 2.21
CA GLU A 569 5.79 19.01 0.83
C GLU A 569 7.19 19.65 0.62
N ILE A 570 8.19 19.33 1.45
CA ILE A 570 9.58 19.83 1.34
C ILE A 570 10.35 18.99 0.30
N TRP A 571 9.82 18.94 -0.92
CA TRP A 571 10.28 18.08 -2.02
C TRP A 571 11.76 18.23 -2.36
N GLU A 572 12.33 19.42 -2.11
CA GLU A 572 13.74 19.75 -2.31
C GLU A 572 14.68 18.81 -1.55
N MET A 573 14.30 18.42 -0.32
CA MET A 573 15.11 17.58 0.57
C MET A 573 14.72 16.10 0.51
N VAL A 574 13.63 15.76 -0.19
CA VAL A 574 13.14 14.38 -0.29
C VAL A 574 14.11 13.49 -1.07
N GLY A 575 14.83 14.04 -2.06
CA GLY A 575 15.82 13.29 -2.84
C GLY A 575 16.97 12.75 -1.98
N ASP A 576 17.67 13.64 -1.28
CA ASP A 576 18.79 13.28 -0.38
C ASP A 576 18.33 12.32 0.73
N ALA A 577 17.15 12.56 1.31
CA ALA A 577 16.58 11.71 2.35
C ALA A 577 16.13 10.33 1.84
N LEU A 578 15.66 10.24 0.60
CA LEU A 578 15.32 8.98 -0.07
C LEU A 578 16.58 8.16 -0.31
N GLN A 579 17.61 8.77 -0.92
CA GLN A 579 18.88 8.09 -1.21
C GLN A 579 19.54 7.56 0.07
N ALA A 580 19.54 8.34 1.15
CA ALA A 580 20.07 7.90 2.45
C ALA A 580 19.26 6.74 3.05
N ALA A 581 17.93 6.77 2.97
CA ALA A 581 17.08 5.67 3.45
C ALA A 581 17.26 4.39 2.61
N GLU A 582 17.35 4.54 1.28
CA GLU A 582 17.58 3.44 0.35
C GLU A 582 18.94 2.76 0.57
N GLN A 583 20.02 3.54 0.71
CA GLN A 583 21.35 3.03 1.07
C GLN A 583 21.35 2.27 2.40
N LEU A 584 20.74 2.83 3.45
CA LEU A 584 20.64 2.18 4.77
C LEU A 584 19.78 0.89 4.77
N LEU A 585 18.87 0.75 3.82
CA LEU A 585 18.04 -0.44 3.60
C LEU A 585 18.61 -1.40 2.54
N LEU A 586 19.78 -1.10 1.96
CA LEU A 586 20.43 -1.85 0.87
C LEU A 586 19.58 -1.92 -0.42
N LEU A 587 18.70 -0.93 -0.63
CA LEU A 587 17.91 -0.75 -1.84
C LEU A 587 18.76 0.03 -2.87
N ALA A 588 19.38 -0.67 -3.83
CA ALA A 588 20.22 -0.04 -4.84
C ALA A 588 19.43 0.30 -6.12
N PHE A 589 19.43 1.58 -6.52
CA PHE A 589 18.82 2.06 -7.76
C PHE A 589 19.75 3.01 -8.52
N ASP A 590 20.01 2.72 -9.79
CA ASP A 590 20.83 3.58 -10.67
C ASP A 590 20.01 4.76 -11.21
N ASP A 591 19.89 5.84 -10.44
CA ASP A 591 19.29 7.12 -10.89
C ASP A 591 20.20 7.91 -11.86
N SER A 592 21.22 7.28 -12.46
CA SER A 592 22.30 7.90 -13.25
C SER A 592 21.91 8.30 -14.69
N ASP A 593 20.62 8.58 -14.94
CA ASP A 593 19.94 8.77 -16.24
C ASP A 593 20.37 10.04 -17.03
N GLY A 594 21.50 10.67 -16.67
CA GLY A 594 22.00 11.90 -17.29
C GLY A 594 23.52 12.15 -17.22
N ALA A 595 24.32 11.24 -16.65
CA ALA A 595 25.72 11.51 -16.30
C ALA A 595 26.78 10.60 -16.97
N LYS A 596 26.44 9.91 -18.07
CA LYS A 596 27.45 9.31 -18.96
C LYS A 596 28.22 10.42 -19.70
N LYS A 597 29.20 11.03 -19.02
CA LYS A 597 30.31 11.75 -19.67
C LYS A 597 30.91 10.81 -20.73
N GLY A 598 31.24 11.35 -21.90
CA GLY A 598 31.81 10.57 -23.00
C GLY A 598 33.17 9.99 -22.65
N GLY A 599 33.17 8.79 -22.04
CA GLY A 599 34.36 7.97 -21.87
C GLY A 599 34.83 7.51 -23.24
N GLN A 600 35.90 8.13 -23.72
CA GLN A 600 36.51 7.85 -25.01
C GLN A 600 36.99 6.39 -25.04
N GLU A 601 36.41 5.55 -25.90
CA GLU A 601 36.82 4.15 -26.08
C GLU A 601 38.17 4.07 -26.81
N SER A 602 39.27 4.27 -26.09
CA SER A 602 40.64 4.10 -26.58
C SER A 602 41.21 2.72 -26.22
N GLY A 603 40.80 1.70 -26.98
CA GLY A 603 41.37 0.36 -26.88
C GLY A 603 42.81 0.27 -27.38
N VAL A 604 43.80 0.54 -26.51
CA VAL A 604 45.23 0.32 -26.78
C VAL A 604 45.87 -0.46 -25.61
N LYS A 605 46.84 -1.32 -25.93
CA LYS A 605 47.50 -2.20 -24.95
C LYS A 605 48.39 -1.45 -23.96
N ARG A 606 48.52 -2.06 -22.78
CA ARG A 606 49.36 -1.64 -21.66
C ARG A 606 50.83 -2.00 -21.89
N GLU A 607 51.66 -1.01 -22.14
CA GLU A 607 53.12 -1.03 -21.89
C GLU A 607 53.55 0.39 -21.52
N GLY A 608 54.61 0.55 -20.71
CA GLY A 608 54.81 1.77 -19.92
C GLY A 608 56.12 2.51 -20.13
N SER A 609 56.12 3.79 -19.76
CA SER A 609 57.31 4.54 -19.34
C SER A 609 56.89 5.67 -18.40
N GLU A 610 57.72 5.96 -17.41
CA GLU A 610 57.69 7.22 -16.68
C GLU A 610 58.26 8.34 -17.56
N PHE A 611 57.79 9.58 -17.42
CA PHE A 611 58.67 10.72 -17.11
C PHE A 611 57.90 11.97 -16.64
N LEU A 612 58.63 12.97 -16.15
CA LEU A 612 58.14 14.07 -15.33
C LEU A 612 57.77 15.36 -16.08
N SER A 613 56.73 16.03 -15.54
CA SER A 613 56.60 17.48 -15.32
C SER A 613 56.98 18.50 -16.40
N ARG A 614 56.03 19.40 -16.70
CA ARG A 614 56.28 20.85 -16.61
C ARG A 614 55.00 21.65 -16.40
N SER A 615 55.05 22.58 -15.44
CA SER A 615 53.95 23.48 -15.07
C SER A 615 54.18 24.88 -15.60
N CYS A 616 53.11 25.58 -15.98
CA CYS A 616 52.90 27.03 -15.83
C CYS A 616 51.49 27.41 -16.34
N SER A 617 50.82 28.49 -15.94
CA SER A 617 50.80 29.26 -14.68
C SER A 617 49.80 30.42 -14.89
N ILE A 618 48.84 30.61 -13.97
CA ILE A 618 48.32 31.89 -13.42
C ILE A 618 48.20 33.08 -14.42
N THR A 619 47.02 33.65 -14.66
CA THR A 619 46.40 34.63 -13.72
C THR A 619 44.90 34.49 -13.46
N SER A 620 44.52 34.74 -12.19
CA SER A 620 43.19 35.18 -11.71
C SER A 620 42.81 36.58 -12.26
N GLN A 621 41.70 37.26 -11.95
CA GLN A 621 40.73 37.32 -10.82
C GLN A 621 39.42 37.97 -11.42
N GLU A 622 38.24 38.17 -10.83
CA GLU A 622 37.71 38.07 -9.45
C GLU A 622 36.20 37.73 -9.39
N VAL A 623 35.85 37.00 -8.33
CA VAL A 623 34.58 36.82 -7.57
C VAL A 623 33.44 37.86 -7.75
N HIS A 624 32.21 37.35 -7.92
CA HIS A 624 31.11 37.56 -6.96
C HIS A 624 29.90 36.62 -7.21
N ASP A 625 29.65 35.69 -6.28
CA ASP A 625 28.35 35.04 -6.12
C ASP A 625 28.17 34.61 -4.65
N GLY A 626 27.03 34.92 -4.03
CA GLY A 626 27.00 35.07 -2.56
C GLY A 626 25.63 35.13 -1.90
N ALA A 627 24.69 34.24 -2.27
CA ALA A 627 23.35 34.19 -1.67
C ALA A 627 22.74 32.77 -1.52
N ALA A 628 23.57 31.75 -1.29
CA ALA A 628 23.10 30.35 -1.17
C ALA A 628 23.78 29.50 -0.06
N THR A 629 24.68 30.09 0.75
CA THR A 629 25.69 29.32 1.50
C THR A 629 25.49 29.26 3.02
N GLN A 630 24.70 30.17 3.62
CA GLN A 630 24.58 30.22 5.10
C GLN A 630 23.76 29.08 5.73
N PHE A 631 22.97 28.32 4.96
CA PHE A 631 22.35 27.08 5.46
C PHE A 631 23.14 25.80 5.09
N ARG A 632 24.23 25.94 4.31
CA ARG A 632 25.05 24.80 3.85
C ARG A 632 26.37 24.67 4.62
N SER A 633 26.88 25.76 5.19
CA SER A 633 28.21 25.82 5.82
C SER A 633 28.25 25.70 7.36
N GLN A 634 27.12 25.47 8.03
CA GLN A 634 27.07 25.24 9.49
C GLN A 634 26.54 23.85 9.90
N THR A 635 26.15 23.00 8.94
CA THR A 635 25.52 21.68 9.22
C THR A 635 26.35 20.49 8.70
N LEU A 636 27.51 20.74 8.09
CA LEU A 636 28.34 19.68 7.47
C LEU A 636 29.86 19.87 7.66
N SER A 637 30.29 20.84 8.49
CA SER A 637 31.69 21.29 8.63
C SER A 637 32.30 21.06 10.02
N HIS A 638 31.54 20.51 10.96
CA HIS A 638 32.01 20.14 12.31
C HIS A 638 31.52 18.73 12.74
N MET A 639 31.09 17.92 11.78
CA MET A 639 30.87 16.48 11.92
C MET A 639 31.34 15.77 10.65
N GLU A 640 32.65 15.76 10.41
CA GLU A 640 33.28 14.55 9.87
C GLU A 640 33.41 13.58 11.06
N PRO A 641 32.60 12.51 11.16
CA PRO A 641 32.99 11.37 11.96
C PRO A 641 34.21 10.69 11.29
N ASP A 642 35.04 10.00 12.06
CA ASP A 642 36.12 9.18 11.48
C ASP A 642 35.50 8.14 10.53
N ASP A 643 35.76 8.24 9.22
CA ASP A 643 35.17 7.38 8.18
C ASP A 643 35.44 5.87 8.44
N LYS A 644 36.47 5.56 9.24
CA LYS A 644 36.79 4.21 9.69
C LYS A 644 35.74 3.62 10.63
N ALA A 645 34.99 4.45 11.35
CA ALA A 645 33.95 4.02 12.29
C ALA A 645 32.64 3.57 11.60
N TRP A 646 32.42 3.98 10.34
CA TRP A 646 31.25 3.57 9.54
C TRP A 646 31.56 2.50 8.49
N THR A 647 32.83 2.10 8.36
CA THR A 647 33.29 1.07 7.42
C THR A 647 33.51 -0.31 8.04
N GLU A 648 33.11 -0.53 9.30
CA GLU A 648 32.76 -1.89 9.77
C GLU A 648 31.57 -2.40 8.93
N GLN A 649 31.85 -3.23 7.94
CA GLN A 649 30.82 -3.84 7.10
C GLN A 649 29.85 -4.63 7.98
N PRO A 650 28.52 -4.47 7.82
CA PRO A 650 27.56 -5.33 8.51
C PRO A 650 27.83 -6.79 8.11
N PRO A 651 27.71 -7.75 9.05
CA PRO A 651 28.18 -9.12 8.84
C PRO A 651 27.55 -9.74 7.58
N ALA A 652 28.41 -10.10 6.63
CA ALA A 652 28.04 -10.35 5.22
C ALA A 652 27.06 -11.51 4.98
N ASN A 653 26.75 -12.30 6.02
CA ASN A 653 25.72 -13.35 5.99
C ASN A 653 24.29 -12.84 6.26
N ALA A 654 24.08 -11.55 6.54
CA ALA A 654 22.76 -10.95 6.78
C ALA A 654 21.88 -10.81 5.52
N LYS A 655 21.86 -11.84 4.66
CA LYS A 655 20.86 -12.04 3.59
C LYS A 655 19.65 -12.80 4.14
N ASP A 656 19.08 -12.30 5.23
CA ASP A 656 17.90 -12.89 5.85
C ASP A 656 16.66 -12.02 5.51
N PRO A 657 15.90 -12.35 4.45
CA PRO A 657 14.75 -11.56 4.01
C PRO A 657 13.53 -11.67 4.95
N GLN A 658 13.73 -12.19 6.17
CA GLN A 658 12.68 -12.45 7.15
C GLN A 658 12.56 -11.39 8.26
N ASP A 659 13.44 -10.38 8.34
CA ASP A 659 13.29 -9.30 9.33
C ASP A 659 12.05 -8.43 9.01
N PRO A 660 10.97 -8.48 9.83
CA PRO A 660 9.73 -7.76 9.53
C PRO A 660 9.92 -6.23 9.58
N LEU A 661 10.89 -5.73 10.34
CA LEU A 661 11.21 -4.31 10.41
C LEU A 661 11.87 -3.85 9.11
N ILE A 662 12.84 -4.60 8.60
CA ILE A 662 13.49 -4.25 7.33
C ILE A 662 12.51 -4.36 6.17
N ALA A 663 11.63 -5.37 6.16
CA ALA A 663 10.54 -5.48 5.17
C ALA A 663 9.59 -4.26 5.24
N ALA A 664 9.05 -3.94 6.42
CA ALA A 664 8.12 -2.83 6.60
C ALA A 664 8.75 -1.46 6.28
N LEU A 665 10.01 -1.21 6.68
CA LEU A 665 10.74 0.01 6.35
C LEU A 665 11.02 0.10 4.85
N SER A 666 11.36 -1.00 4.19
CA SER A 666 11.59 -1.04 2.74
C SER A 666 10.33 -0.73 1.96
N VAL A 667 9.18 -1.31 2.33
CA VAL A 667 7.88 -0.98 1.69
C VAL A 667 7.58 0.53 1.81
N HIS A 668 7.70 1.12 3.00
CA HIS A 668 7.44 2.55 3.18
C HIS A 668 8.42 3.43 2.37
N THR A 669 9.71 3.07 2.32
CA THR A 669 10.72 3.79 1.52
C THR A 669 10.41 3.71 0.02
N LEU A 670 10.11 2.51 -0.49
CA LEU A 670 9.76 2.30 -1.90
C LEU A 670 8.48 3.07 -2.28
N MET A 671 7.43 3.01 -1.45
CA MET A 671 6.21 3.79 -1.65
C MET A 671 6.49 5.30 -1.73
N LEU A 672 7.25 5.85 -0.77
CA LEU A 672 7.60 7.27 -0.74
C LEU A 672 8.51 7.68 -1.92
N GLY A 673 9.42 6.80 -2.34
CA GLY A 673 10.25 6.99 -3.53
C GLY A 673 9.44 7.00 -4.83
N ILE A 674 8.52 6.04 -5.01
CA ILE A 674 7.62 6.01 -6.17
C ILE A 674 6.77 7.29 -6.21
N ILE A 675 6.23 7.73 -5.07
CA ILE A 675 5.48 8.99 -4.96
C ILE A 675 6.37 10.19 -5.35
N TYR A 676 7.59 10.30 -4.80
CA TYR A 676 8.53 11.38 -5.10
C TYR A 676 8.90 11.47 -6.58
N HIS A 677 9.30 10.35 -7.19
CA HIS A 677 9.65 10.31 -8.60
C HIS A 677 8.43 10.54 -9.51
N THR A 678 7.24 10.05 -9.12
CA THR A 678 5.99 10.27 -9.86
C THR A 678 5.51 11.73 -9.77
N HIS A 679 5.63 12.38 -8.61
CA HIS A 679 5.39 13.82 -8.43
C HIS A 679 6.34 14.62 -9.33
N GLY A 680 7.64 14.33 -9.26
CA GLY A 680 8.67 14.94 -10.11
C GLY A 680 8.72 14.44 -11.57
N GLY A 681 7.70 13.73 -12.07
CA GLY A 681 7.61 13.27 -13.47
C GLY A 681 8.67 12.26 -13.95
N ARG A 682 9.53 11.77 -13.07
CA ARG A 682 10.66 10.86 -13.34
C ARG A 682 10.20 9.39 -13.39
N ALA A 683 9.35 9.06 -14.37
CA ALA A 683 8.76 7.73 -14.53
C ALA A 683 9.80 6.59 -14.55
N ARG A 684 10.97 6.81 -15.17
CA ARG A 684 12.08 5.84 -15.22
C ARG A 684 12.65 5.48 -13.85
N ALA A 685 12.79 6.46 -12.95
CA ALA A 685 13.29 6.25 -11.58
C ALA A 685 12.22 5.62 -10.66
N ALA A 686 10.94 5.85 -10.97
CA ALA A 686 9.82 5.21 -10.27
C ALA A 686 9.63 3.73 -10.66
N GLU A 687 9.95 3.33 -11.90
CA GLU A 687 9.72 1.97 -12.40
C GLU A 687 10.48 0.85 -11.69
N PRO A 688 11.80 0.90 -11.43
CA PRO A 688 12.51 -0.16 -10.71
C PRO A 688 12.08 -0.23 -9.24
N ARG A 689 11.78 0.92 -8.61
CA ARG A 689 11.24 1.01 -7.25
C ARG A 689 9.86 0.36 -7.15
N LEU A 690 9.01 0.55 -8.15
CA LEU A 690 7.70 -0.10 -8.26
C LEU A 690 7.81 -1.61 -8.53
N ALA A 691 8.77 -2.05 -9.35
CA ALA A 691 9.05 -3.47 -9.54
C ALA A 691 9.54 -4.13 -8.24
N ALA A 692 10.42 -3.46 -7.49
CA ALA A 692 10.87 -3.91 -6.18
C ALA A 692 9.75 -3.95 -5.14
N LEU A 693 8.87 -2.94 -5.12
CA LEU A 693 7.69 -2.91 -4.23
C LEU A 693 6.76 -4.09 -4.52
N ASN A 694 6.41 -4.33 -5.78
CA ASN A 694 5.53 -5.45 -6.13
C ASN A 694 6.16 -6.80 -5.77
N SER A 695 7.43 -7.01 -6.13
CA SER A 695 8.18 -8.23 -5.74
C SER A 695 8.21 -8.46 -4.22
N LEU A 696 8.39 -7.40 -3.43
CA LEU A 696 8.38 -7.47 -1.97
C LEU A 696 6.98 -7.78 -1.41
N MET A 697 5.92 -7.22 -1.99
CA MET A 697 4.54 -7.53 -1.61
C MET A 697 4.12 -8.96 -2.03
N ASP A 698 4.48 -9.38 -3.23
CA ASP A 698 4.20 -10.71 -3.80
C ASP A 698 4.95 -11.82 -3.04
N SER A 699 6.10 -11.52 -2.44
CA SER A 699 6.82 -12.44 -1.53
C SER A 699 6.03 -12.79 -0.26
N GLY A 700 5.06 -11.95 0.11
CA GLY A 700 4.31 -12.03 1.36
C GLY A 700 5.04 -11.49 2.59
N ALA A 701 6.34 -11.18 2.54
CA ALA A 701 7.13 -10.76 3.72
C ALA A 701 6.53 -9.59 4.55
N PRO A 702 5.88 -8.56 3.96
CA PRO A 702 5.27 -7.47 4.75
C PRO A 702 3.79 -7.70 5.12
N VAL A 703 3.18 -8.85 4.79
CA VAL A 703 1.73 -9.11 4.98
C VAL A 703 1.41 -10.50 5.58
N GLY A 704 2.28 -11.49 5.39
CA GLY A 704 2.08 -12.88 5.84
C GLY A 704 2.96 -13.25 7.02
N GLY A 705 2.36 -13.84 8.05
CA GLY A 705 3.04 -14.32 9.25
C GLY A 705 2.30 -13.90 10.53
N VAL A 706 2.97 -14.02 11.67
CA VAL A 706 2.43 -13.67 13.00
C VAL A 706 2.08 -12.18 13.11
N HIS A 707 2.75 -11.31 12.33
CA HIS A 707 2.65 -9.85 12.36
C HIS A 707 1.53 -9.25 11.48
N SER A 708 0.43 -9.99 11.27
CA SER A 708 -0.74 -9.52 10.49
C SER A 708 -1.48 -8.33 11.13
N ASP A 709 -1.15 -8.02 12.38
CA ASP A 709 -1.69 -6.94 13.20
C ASP A 709 -1.04 -5.56 12.95
N GLY A 710 0.06 -5.51 12.19
CA GLY A 710 0.85 -4.30 11.96
C GLY A 710 1.80 -3.95 13.11
N LEU A 711 2.12 -4.90 13.99
CA LEU A 711 3.11 -4.74 15.05
C LEU A 711 4.46 -5.34 14.68
N VAL A 712 5.48 -4.50 14.69
CA VAL A 712 6.85 -4.83 14.30
C VAL A 712 7.77 -4.67 15.51
N GLU A 713 8.59 -5.68 15.79
CA GLU A 713 9.54 -5.64 16.90
C GLU A 713 10.88 -5.01 16.47
N VAL A 714 11.26 -3.89 17.09
CA VAL A 714 12.61 -3.33 16.96
C VAL A 714 13.51 -4.01 17.98
N ARG A 715 14.13 -5.13 17.54
CA ARG A 715 15.13 -5.88 18.31
C ARG A 715 16.31 -4.97 18.68
N SER A 716 16.69 -5.03 19.96
CA SER A 716 17.91 -4.40 20.50
C SER A 716 18.93 -5.49 20.85
N THR A 717 20.22 -5.23 20.64
CA THR A 717 21.32 -6.18 20.88
C THR A 717 21.77 -6.18 22.35
N SER A 718 20.83 -6.05 23.28
CA SER A 718 21.07 -5.74 24.70
C SER A 718 19.95 -6.32 25.57
N PRO A 719 20.14 -6.51 26.89
CA PRO A 719 19.15 -7.15 27.79
C PRO A 719 17.97 -6.23 28.14
N HIS A 720 17.55 -5.37 27.22
CA HIS A 720 16.42 -4.45 27.38
C HIS A 720 15.19 -4.99 26.63
N PRO A 721 13.96 -4.77 27.14
CA PRO A 721 12.75 -5.17 26.43
C PRO A 721 12.68 -4.47 25.06
N PRO A 722 12.23 -5.16 23.99
CA PRO A 722 12.22 -4.62 22.65
C PRO A 722 11.23 -3.45 22.51
N ILE A 723 11.43 -2.60 21.50
CA ILE A 723 10.49 -1.53 21.18
C ILE A 723 9.51 -2.06 20.14
N HIS A 724 8.25 -2.20 20.52
CA HIS A 724 7.19 -2.54 19.58
C HIS A 724 6.76 -1.30 18.79
N LEU A 725 7.09 -1.28 17.50
CA LEU A 725 6.72 -0.26 16.54
C LEU A 725 5.41 -0.66 15.86
N ARG A 726 4.34 0.12 16.04
CA ARG A 726 3.14 -0.01 15.20
C ARG A 726 3.37 0.69 13.88
N VAL A 727 3.35 -0.07 12.78
CA VAL A 727 3.47 0.45 11.41
C VAL A 727 2.07 0.71 10.83
N SER A 728 2.01 1.17 9.58
CA SER A 728 0.76 1.19 8.81
C SER A 728 0.22 -0.24 8.70
N HIS A 729 -1.09 -0.45 8.91
CA HIS A 729 -1.66 -1.80 8.96
C HIS A 729 -1.45 -2.57 7.63
N PRO A 730 -1.16 -3.89 7.64
CA PRO A 730 -0.89 -4.64 6.41
C PRO A 730 -1.99 -4.55 5.34
N ARG A 731 -3.27 -4.47 5.73
CA ARG A 731 -4.40 -4.24 4.78
C ARG A 731 -4.27 -2.88 4.08
N VAL A 732 -3.96 -1.83 4.84
CA VAL A 732 -3.73 -0.47 4.31
C VAL A 732 -2.52 -0.45 3.38
N ILE A 733 -1.40 -1.08 3.76
CA ILE A 733 -0.21 -1.21 2.91
C ILE A 733 -0.55 -1.91 1.60
N PHE A 734 -1.25 -3.05 1.66
CA PHE A 734 -1.62 -3.84 0.48
C PHE A 734 -2.50 -3.02 -0.50
N LEU A 735 -3.50 -2.29 0.01
CA LEU A 735 -4.36 -1.44 -0.81
C LEU A 735 -3.64 -0.20 -1.36
N LEU A 736 -2.72 0.40 -0.58
CA LEU A 736 -1.86 1.48 -1.06
C LEU A 736 -0.93 1.03 -2.21
N THR A 737 -0.47 -0.22 -2.24
CA THR A 737 0.31 -0.74 -3.37
C THR A 737 -0.47 -0.72 -4.68
N PHE A 738 -1.78 -1.03 -4.67
CA PHE A 738 -2.63 -0.89 -5.86
C PHE A 738 -2.77 0.57 -6.30
N LEU A 739 -3.03 1.48 -5.36
CA LEU A 739 -3.18 2.92 -5.65
C LEU A 739 -1.89 3.52 -6.20
N ILE A 740 -0.76 3.27 -5.57
CA ILE A 740 0.57 3.73 -6.01
C ILE A 740 0.92 3.12 -7.37
N SER A 741 0.59 1.84 -7.62
CA SER A 741 0.77 1.22 -8.94
C SER A 741 -0.06 1.90 -10.03
N ALA A 742 -1.32 2.23 -9.75
CA ALA A 742 -2.22 2.92 -10.68
C ALA A 742 -1.77 4.37 -10.98
N VAL A 743 -1.35 5.11 -9.95
CA VAL A 743 -0.87 6.50 -10.06
C VAL A 743 0.49 6.59 -10.78
N ALA A 744 1.39 5.63 -10.55
CA ALA A 744 2.71 5.59 -11.19
C ALA A 744 2.67 5.11 -12.65
N LYS A 745 1.84 4.10 -12.98
CA LYS A 745 1.68 3.60 -14.37
C LYS A 745 0.70 4.45 -15.18
N ARG A 746 1.01 5.75 -15.33
CA ARG A 746 0.16 6.77 -15.98
C ARG A 746 -0.33 6.46 -17.41
N ASP A 747 0.37 5.59 -18.14
CA ASP A 747 0.09 5.30 -19.55
C ASP A 747 -1.34 4.75 -19.80
N PRO A 748 -2.19 5.47 -20.56
CA PRO A 748 -3.55 5.03 -20.88
C PRO A 748 -3.64 4.12 -22.12
N VAL A 749 -2.53 3.83 -22.80
CA VAL A 749 -2.49 3.07 -24.07
C VAL A 749 -2.67 1.56 -23.88
N GLY A 750 -3.25 0.91 -24.90
CA GLY A 750 -3.36 -0.55 -25.02
C GLY A 750 -4.72 -1.11 -24.64
N ARG A 751 -4.92 -2.44 -24.79
CA ARG A 751 -6.20 -3.10 -24.49
C ARG A 751 -6.55 -3.09 -23.00
N ARG A 752 -5.55 -3.36 -22.16
CA ARG A 752 -5.64 -3.37 -20.69
C ARG A 752 -4.55 -2.44 -20.12
N PRO A 753 -4.76 -1.11 -20.10
CA PRO A 753 -3.77 -0.18 -19.59
C PRO A 753 -3.55 -0.44 -18.09
N LYS A 754 -2.28 -0.55 -17.66
CA LYS A 754 -1.92 -1.03 -16.32
C LYS A 754 -2.61 -0.23 -15.20
N LYS A 755 -2.79 1.09 -15.40
CA LYS A 755 -3.57 1.96 -14.50
C LYS A 755 -4.98 1.46 -14.22
N LYS A 756 -5.75 1.11 -15.25
CA LYS A 756 -7.13 0.60 -15.12
C LYS A 756 -7.14 -0.74 -14.37
N VAL A 757 -6.25 -1.67 -14.78
CA VAL A 757 -6.13 -3.00 -14.14
C VAL A 757 -5.80 -2.91 -12.66
N PHE A 758 -4.82 -2.09 -12.25
CA PHE A 758 -4.46 -1.93 -10.84
C PHE A 758 -5.58 -1.25 -10.04
N ALA A 759 -6.27 -0.27 -10.61
CA ALA A 759 -7.36 0.42 -9.93
C ALA A 759 -8.62 -0.45 -9.77
N GLU A 760 -9.05 -1.17 -10.81
CA GLU A 760 -10.10 -2.20 -10.75
C GLU A 760 -9.78 -3.26 -9.70
N SER A 761 -8.55 -3.82 -9.73
CA SER A 761 -8.11 -4.82 -8.76
C SER A 761 -8.10 -4.28 -7.33
N GLY A 762 -7.65 -3.03 -7.13
CA GLY A 762 -7.64 -2.38 -5.82
C GLY A 762 -9.04 -2.22 -5.24
N ILE A 763 -10.01 -1.76 -6.04
CA ILE A 763 -11.41 -1.58 -5.59
C ILE A 763 -12.04 -2.91 -5.20
N VAL A 764 -11.80 -3.98 -5.97
CA VAL A 764 -12.23 -5.33 -5.60
C VAL A 764 -11.63 -5.76 -4.26
N ASN A 765 -10.36 -5.47 -3.99
CA ASN A 765 -9.72 -5.79 -2.71
C ASN A 765 -10.16 -4.87 -1.55
N CYS A 766 -10.58 -3.62 -1.79
CA CYS A 766 -11.24 -2.80 -0.77
C CYS A 766 -12.56 -3.45 -0.33
N ARG A 767 -13.37 -3.88 -1.31
CA ARG A 767 -14.73 -4.44 -1.12
C ARG A 767 -14.76 -5.88 -0.64
N ALA A 768 -13.75 -6.70 -0.92
CA ALA A 768 -13.64 -8.11 -0.53
C ALA A 768 -13.48 -8.36 1.00
N GLY A 769 -13.77 -7.36 1.83
CA GLY A 769 -13.94 -7.48 3.27
C GLY A 769 -15.16 -6.73 3.79
N CYS A 770 -16.15 -6.47 2.94
CA CYS A 770 -17.34 -5.66 3.19
C CYS A 770 -18.60 -6.38 2.67
N ASP A 771 -18.79 -7.66 3.04
CA ASP A 771 -19.93 -8.45 2.61
C ASP A 771 -21.26 -7.87 3.16
N GLU A 772 -22.18 -7.53 2.26
CA GLU A 772 -23.42 -6.79 2.59
C GLU A 772 -24.38 -7.60 3.48
N ASP A 773 -24.31 -8.94 3.40
CA ASP A 773 -25.08 -9.88 4.23
C ASP A 773 -24.53 -10.07 5.67
N GLY A 774 -23.48 -9.32 6.06
CA GLY A 774 -22.85 -9.41 7.39
C GLY A 774 -22.04 -10.68 7.67
N GLY A 775 -21.91 -11.58 6.68
CA GLY A 775 -21.28 -12.89 6.79
C GLY A 775 -19.75 -12.87 6.86
N ARG A 776 -19.18 -12.39 7.97
CA ARG A 776 -17.73 -12.28 8.24
C ARG A 776 -16.97 -11.39 7.24
N ALA A 777 -17.20 -10.08 7.36
CA ALA A 777 -16.22 -9.07 6.98
C ALA A 777 -14.79 -9.47 7.44
N PHE A 778 -13.78 -9.16 6.62
CA PHE A 778 -12.40 -9.57 6.84
C PHE A 778 -11.88 -9.05 8.19
N GLU A 779 -11.70 -9.93 9.18
CA GLU A 779 -11.41 -9.51 10.56
C GLU A 779 -10.12 -8.69 10.61
N ILE A 780 -10.24 -7.44 11.05
CA ILE A 780 -9.14 -6.49 11.13
C ILE A 780 -8.34 -6.83 12.38
N ASN A 781 -7.47 -7.84 12.26
CA ASN A 781 -6.54 -8.19 13.31
C ASN A 781 -5.70 -6.95 13.67
N VAL A 782 -5.74 -6.57 14.94
CA VAL A 782 -4.96 -5.47 15.54
C VAL A 782 -4.54 -5.90 16.95
N PRO A 783 -3.42 -5.37 17.48
CA PRO A 783 -2.93 -5.77 18.80
C PRO A 783 -4.01 -5.55 19.88
N PRO A 784 -4.20 -6.45 20.87
CA PRO A 784 -5.27 -6.32 21.87
C PRO A 784 -5.26 -5.04 22.70
N TRP A 785 -4.14 -4.33 22.76
CA TRP A 785 -4.01 -3.02 23.43
C TRP A 785 -4.42 -1.82 22.54
N SER A 786 -4.82 -2.06 21.29
CA SER A 786 -5.35 -1.03 20.39
C SER A 786 -6.72 -0.54 20.83
N SER A 787 -7.08 0.66 20.43
CA SER A 787 -8.40 1.28 20.68
C SER A 787 -9.39 0.97 19.57
N HIS A 788 -10.70 1.14 19.81
CA HIS A 788 -11.70 0.95 18.75
C HIS A 788 -11.51 1.94 17.59
N GLY A 789 -11.14 3.20 17.89
CA GLY A 789 -10.77 4.21 16.89
C GLY A 789 -9.52 3.86 16.06
N ASP A 790 -8.72 2.87 16.45
CA ASP A 790 -7.63 2.35 15.62
C ASP A 790 -8.14 1.44 14.49
N VAL A 791 -9.21 0.67 14.74
CA VAL A 791 -9.92 -0.11 13.72
C VAL A 791 -10.66 0.83 12.77
N GLU A 792 -11.42 1.78 13.34
CA GLU A 792 -12.15 2.78 12.56
C GLU A 792 -11.22 3.57 11.60
N ASN A 793 -10.01 3.93 12.04
CA ASN A 793 -9.02 4.60 11.20
C ASN A 793 -8.51 3.71 10.04
N ILE A 794 -8.38 2.39 10.25
CA ILE A 794 -8.02 1.42 9.19
C ILE A 794 -9.15 1.35 8.15
N ASP A 795 -10.41 1.34 8.59
CA ASP A 795 -11.58 1.33 7.70
C ASP A 795 -11.77 2.66 6.97
N GLN A 796 -11.72 3.81 7.65
CA GLN A 796 -11.76 5.13 7.03
C GLN A 796 -10.64 5.30 5.99
N THR A 797 -9.43 4.81 6.29
CA THR A 797 -8.31 4.82 5.33
C THR A 797 -8.59 3.91 4.13
N THR A 798 -9.15 2.72 4.34
CA THR A 798 -9.57 1.79 3.27
C THR A 798 -10.62 2.42 2.35
N LEU A 799 -11.62 3.11 2.93
CA LEU A 799 -12.68 3.80 2.19
C LEU A 799 -12.15 5.01 1.39
N ARG A 800 -11.19 5.77 1.94
CA ARG A 800 -10.48 6.83 1.19
C ARG A 800 -9.67 6.26 0.02
N ILE A 801 -8.92 5.17 0.23
CA ILE A 801 -8.17 4.50 -0.86
C ILE A 801 -9.11 4.06 -1.98
N GLU A 802 -10.30 3.51 -1.66
CA GLU A 802 -11.29 3.19 -2.69
C GLU A 802 -11.75 4.42 -3.49
N ALA A 803 -12.00 5.55 -2.83
CA ALA A 803 -12.39 6.79 -3.48
C ALA A 803 -11.30 7.33 -4.43
N ASP A 804 -10.02 7.24 -4.04
CA ASP A 804 -8.89 7.61 -4.88
C ASP A 804 -8.70 6.64 -6.07
N LEU A 805 -8.87 5.34 -5.87
CA LEU A 805 -8.82 4.35 -6.95
C LEU A 805 -9.95 4.57 -7.97
N LEU A 806 -11.16 4.86 -7.52
CA LEU A 806 -12.30 5.23 -8.38
C LEU A 806 -12.03 6.54 -9.14
N CYS A 807 -11.36 7.52 -8.52
CA CYS A 807 -10.89 8.73 -9.21
C CYS A 807 -9.83 8.43 -10.28
N GLU A 808 -8.93 7.46 -10.07
CA GLU A 808 -7.99 7.02 -11.11
C GLU A 808 -8.68 6.27 -12.26
N LEU A 809 -9.79 5.54 -11.98
CA LEU A 809 -10.63 4.93 -13.02
C LEU A 809 -11.38 5.97 -13.86
N ALA A 810 -11.97 6.98 -13.24
CA ALA A 810 -12.57 8.11 -13.96
C ALA A 810 -11.51 8.79 -14.85
N ALA A 811 -10.32 9.09 -14.29
CA ALA A 811 -9.24 9.73 -15.02
C ALA A 811 -8.77 8.92 -16.26
N VAL A 812 -8.49 7.62 -16.11
CA VAL A 812 -8.00 6.79 -17.24
C VAL A 812 -9.08 6.55 -18.29
N SER A 813 -10.36 6.53 -17.89
CA SER A 813 -11.48 6.40 -18.83
C SER A 813 -11.67 7.69 -19.65
N ILE A 814 -11.58 8.87 -19.03
CA ILE A 814 -11.56 10.18 -19.74
C ILE A 814 -10.38 10.24 -20.74
N GLN A 815 -9.17 9.86 -20.32
CA GLN A 815 -7.97 9.86 -21.18
C GLN A 815 -8.10 8.95 -22.43
N ARG A 816 -9.02 7.97 -22.39
CA ARG A 816 -9.29 6.98 -23.45
C ARG A 816 -10.57 7.24 -24.24
N CYS A 817 -11.27 8.33 -23.97
CA CYS A 817 -12.61 8.62 -24.50
C CYS A 817 -13.70 7.58 -24.12
N ASP A 818 -13.47 6.80 -23.06
CA ASP A 818 -14.41 5.83 -22.47
C ASP A 818 -15.40 6.59 -21.55
N PHE A 819 -16.16 7.51 -22.15
CA PHE A 819 -16.90 8.54 -21.43
C PHE A 819 -18.09 8.00 -20.62
N ASP A 820 -18.76 6.95 -21.10
CA ASP A 820 -19.82 6.26 -20.36
C ASP A 820 -19.29 5.60 -19.08
N ALA A 821 -18.09 4.99 -19.14
CA ALA A 821 -17.43 4.44 -17.96
C ALA A 821 -16.95 5.56 -17.04
N ALA A 822 -16.39 6.64 -17.58
CA ALA A 822 -15.98 7.80 -16.80
C ALA A 822 -17.14 8.41 -15.99
N GLY A 823 -18.31 8.60 -16.60
CA GLY A 823 -19.52 9.07 -15.91
C GLY A 823 -19.92 8.13 -14.78
N LYS A 824 -20.10 6.84 -15.08
CA LYS A 824 -20.44 5.80 -14.08
C LYS A 824 -19.44 5.74 -12.92
N HIS A 825 -18.13 5.88 -13.20
CA HIS A 825 -17.10 5.92 -12.17
C HIS A 825 -17.23 7.18 -11.29
N LEU A 826 -17.47 8.37 -11.87
CA LEU A 826 -17.67 9.59 -11.09
C LEU A 826 -18.93 9.53 -10.23
N ASP A 827 -20.04 9.03 -10.77
CA ASP A 827 -21.28 8.87 -10.01
C ASP A 827 -21.10 7.85 -8.87
N THR A 828 -20.26 6.82 -9.07
CA THR A 828 -19.84 5.88 -8.02
C THR A 828 -18.97 6.57 -6.94
N VAL A 829 -18.02 7.44 -7.31
CA VAL A 829 -17.25 8.24 -6.33
C VAL A 829 -18.19 9.12 -5.52
N VAL A 830 -19.12 9.83 -6.19
CA VAL A 830 -20.09 10.73 -5.55
C VAL A 830 -20.97 9.96 -4.57
N ALA A 831 -21.50 8.80 -4.96
CA ALA A 831 -22.30 7.96 -4.08
C ALA A 831 -21.51 7.46 -2.87
N HIS A 832 -20.32 6.89 -3.08
CA HIS A 832 -19.44 6.36 -2.03
C HIS A 832 -19.03 7.43 -1.01
N THR A 833 -18.48 8.55 -1.50
CA THR A 833 -17.99 9.64 -0.65
C THR A 833 -19.12 10.37 0.10
N ARG A 834 -20.32 10.50 -0.49
CA ARG A 834 -21.50 11.04 0.21
C ARG A 834 -22.05 10.05 1.25
N ALA A 835 -22.20 8.76 0.91
CA ALA A 835 -22.70 7.73 1.83
C ALA A 835 -21.78 7.49 3.04
N ARG A 836 -20.47 7.74 2.89
CA ARG A 836 -19.47 7.62 3.96
C ARG A 836 -19.08 8.96 4.62
N GLY A 837 -19.75 10.06 4.28
CA GLY A 837 -19.62 11.35 4.97
C GLY A 837 -18.40 12.21 4.64
N PHE A 838 -17.53 11.81 3.69
CA PHE A 838 -16.29 12.53 3.33
C PHE A 838 -16.31 13.17 1.93
N PHE A 839 -17.49 13.43 1.35
CA PHE A 839 -17.65 14.12 0.06
C PHE A 839 -16.92 15.47 0.00
N SER A 840 -16.89 16.24 1.09
CA SER A 840 -16.20 17.54 1.16
C SER A 840 -14.70 17.47 0.87
N GLU A 841 -14.02 16.39 1.31
CA GLU A 841 -12.59 16.16 1.04
C GLU A 841 -12.32 15.91 -0.45
N TYR A 842 -13.23 15.20 -1.12
CA TYR A 842 -13.08 14.79 -2.52
C TYR A 842 -13.76 15.75 -3.51
N ALA A 843 -14.66 16.63 -3.07
CA ALA A 843 -15.44 17.51 -3.94
C ALA A 843 -14.60 18.36 -4.93
N PRO A 844 -13.45 18.97 -4.55
CA PRO A 844 -12.60 19.65 -5.52
C PRO A 844 -12.10 18.71 -6.63
N ARG A 845 -11.64 17.51 -6.25
CA ARG A 845 -11.10 16.48 -7.16
C ARG A 845 -12.18 15.90 -8.08
N ILE A 846 -13.36 15.59 -7.53
CA ILE A 846 -14.53 15.11 -8.28
C ILE A 846 -14.97 16.17 -9.31
N THR A 847 -15.09 17.43 -8.89
CA THR A 847 -15.50 18.52 -9.79
C THR A 847 -14.48 18.76 -10.90
N LEU A 848 -13.18 18.64 -10.60
CA LEU A 848 -12.11 18.68 -11.61
C LEU A 848 -12.23 17.55 -12.64
N HIS A 849 -12.60 16.34 -12.22
CA HIS A 849 -12.83 15.24 -13.17
C HIS A 849 -14.11 15.42 -14.00
N TYR A 850 -15.19 15.96 -13.44
CA TYR A 850 -16.34 16.40 -14.26
C TYR A 850 -15.97 17.51 -15.25
N ALA A 851 -15.06 18.43 -14.88
CA ALA A 851 -14.54 19.45 -15.79
C ALA A 851 -13.75 18.82 -16.95
N HIS A 852 -12.85 17.87 -16.66
CA HIS A 852 -12.12 17.11 -17.68
C HIS A 852 -13.06 16.32 -18.61
N LEU A 853 -14.10 15.68 -18.06
CA LEU A 853 -15.10 14.94 -18.83
C LEU A 853 -15.86 15.87 -19.79
N ALA A 854 -16.42 16.97 -19.29
CA ALA A 854 -17.13 17.97 -20.10
C ALA A 854 -16.24 18.57 -21.19
N HIS A 855 -14.99 18.91 -20.86
CA HIS A 855 -14.01 19.45 -21.81
C HIS A 855 -13.70 18.44 -22.93
N ALA A 856 -13.56 17.16 -22.60
CA ALA A 856 -13.25 16.10 -23.57
C ALA A 856 -14.44 15.73 -24.49
N ILE A 857 -15.67 15.92 -24.03
CA ILE A 857 -16.90 15.81 -24.85
C ILE A 857 -17.06 17.06 -25.76
N GLY A 858 -16.66 18.23 -25.26
CA GLY A 858 -16.81 19.53 -25.92
C GLY A 858 -17.91 20.42 -25.34
N ASP A 859 -18.46 20.07 -24.17
CA ASP A 859 -19.36 20.91 -23.38
C ASP A 859 -18.52 22.00 -22.67
N THR A 860 -18.28 23.10 -23.39
CA THR A 860 -17.36 24.16 -22.96
C THR A 860 -17.87 24.94 -21.75
N ASP A 861 -19.19 25.12 -21.64
CA ASP A 861 -19.78 26.00 -20.63
C ASP A 861 -19.84 25.30 -19.27
N ARG A 862 -20.17 24.00 -19.26
CA ARG A 862 -20.00 23.14 -18.08
C ARG A 862 -18.54 22.96 -17.73
N ALA A 863 -17.65 22.71 -18.70
CA ALA A 863 -16.21 22.55 -18.44
C ALA A 863 -15.63 23.78 -17.73
N GLY A 864 -15.85 24.98 -18.27
CA GLY A 864 -15.38 26.23 -17.67
C GLY A 864 -15.98 26.48 -16.29
N THR A 865 -17.25 26.13 -16.09
CA THR A 865 -17.93 26.26 -14.78
C THR A 865 -17.36 25.26 -13.76
N CYS A 866 -17.21 23.99 -14.11
CA CYS A 866 -16.62 22.98 -13.24
C CYS A 866 -15.15 23.29 -12.92
N TYR A 867 -14.34 23.84 -13.85
CA TYR A 867 -12.99 24.30 -13.52
C TYR A 867 -13.00 25.43 -12.48
N ARG A 868 -13.86 26.45 -12.63
CA ARG A 868 -13.98 27.53 -11.64
C ARG A 868 -14.45 27.03 -10.28
N VAL A 869 -15.42 26.12 -10.23
CA VAL A 869 -15.92 25.52 -8.98
C VAL A 869 -14.85 24.64 -8.35
N ALA A 870 -14.15 23.79 -9.10
CA ALA A 870 -13.07 22.95 -8.58
C ALA A 870 -11.93 23.79 -7.97
N ALA A 871 -11.54 24.88 -8.63
CA ALA A 871 -10.57 25.82 -8.10
C ALA A 871 -11.08 26.49 -6.81
N HIS A 872 -12.32 26.98 -6.80
CA HIS A 872 -12.91 27.65 -5.64
C HIS A 872 -13.03 26.71 -4.42
N LEU A 873 -13.47 25.47 -4.64
CA LEU A 873 -13.54 24.43 -3.61
C LEU A 873 -12.14 24.10 -3.06
N ASP A 874 -11.09 24.10 -3.89
CA ASP A 874 -9.67 23.94 -3.49
C ASP A 874 -9.07 25.24 -2.86
N GLY A 875 -9.91 26.13 -2.34
CA GLY A 875 -9.51 27.36 -1.65
C GLY A 875 -8.98 28.47 -2.56
N ALA A 876 -9.20 28.42 -3.88
CA ALA A 876 -8.76 29.49 -4.77
C ALA A 876 -9.61 30.77 -4.57
N GLY A 877 -8.93 31.88 -4.31
CA GLY A 877 -9.52 33.21 -4.45
C GLY A 877 -9.76 33.60 -5.92
N PRO A 878 -10.37 34.78 -6.16
CA PRO A 878 -10.44 35.39 -7.48
C PRO A 878 -9.04 35.54 -8.12
N VAL A 879 -8.98 35.44 -9.45
CA VAL A 879 -7.75 35.63 -10.22
C VAL A 879 -7.16 37.01 -9.91
N GLY A 880 -5.84 37.09 -9.72
CA GLY A 880 -5.15 38.32 -9.31
C GLY A 880 -5.16 38.61 -7.80
N THR A 881 -5.94 37.90 -6.98
CA THR A 881 -5.79 38.02 -5.52
C THR A 881 -4.52 37.30 -5.06
N SER A 882 -3.65 38.02 -4.34
CA SER A 882 -2.29 37.58 -3.98
C SER A 882 -2.21 36.50 -2.89
N SER A 883 -3.30 35.75 -2.66
CA SER A 883 -3.29 34.55 -1.82
C SER A 883 -2.63 33.39 -2.59
N THR A 884 -1.29 33.41 -2.64
CA THR A 884 -0.47 32.31 -3.14
C THR A 884 -0.45 31.11 -2.19
N ASN A 885 -1.04 31.24 -1.00
CA ASN A 885 -0.92 30.28 0.10
C ASN A 885 -1.89 29.09 -0.03
N THR A 886 -2.96 29.18 -0.83
CA THR A 886 -3.78 28.01 -1.20
C THR A 886 -3.12 27.26 -2.36
N SER A 887 -2.06 26.55 -1.99
CA SER A 887 -1.31 25.63 -2.84
C SER A 887 -1.93 24.24 -2.79
N GLY A 888 -3.10 24.06 -3.41
CA GLY A 888 -3.63 22.74 -3.78
C GLY A 888 -3.12 22.30 -5.17
N PHE A 889 -3.25 21.02 -5.52
CA PHE A 889 -2.95 20.55 -6.89
C PHE A 889 -4.16 20.71 -7.81
N VAL A 890 -5.37 20.63 -7.24
CA VAL A 890 -6.62 20.72 -7.98
C VAL A 890 -6.80 22.14 -8.56
N VAL A 891 -6.51 23.21 -7.81
CA VAL A 891 -6.52 24.59 -8.32
C VAL A 891 -5.54 24.77 -9.47
N ALA A 892 -4.32 24.23 -9.38
CA ALA A 892 -3.32 24.38 -10.44
C ALA A 892 -3.78 23.69 -11.74
N ALA A 893 -4.30 22.46 -11.64
CA ALA A 893 -4.87 21.73 -12.77
C ALA A 893 -6.15 22.39 -13.32
N ALA A 894 -7.03 22.89 -12.45
CA ALA A 894 -8.27 23.54 -12.84
C ALA A 894 -8.04 24.88 -13.54
N ARG A 895 -7.12 25.71 -13.04
CA ARG A 895 -6.70 26.96 -13.67
C ARG A 895 -6.07 26.69 -15.04
N ALA A 896 -5.15 25.73 -15.14
CA ALA A 896 -4.56 25.34 -16.42
C ALA A 896 -5.62 24.82 -17.42
N GLY A 897 -6.61 24.05 -16.95
CA GLY A 897 -7.74 23.57 -17.76
C GLY A 897 -8.63 24.70 -18.28
N GLU A 898 -8.97 25.67 -17.43
CA GLU A 898 -9.75 26.85 -17.81
C GLU A 898 -8.99 27.72 -18.83
N VAL A 899 -7.67 27.91 -18.69
CA VAL A 899 -6.82 28.62 -19.66
C VAL A 899 -6.86 27.94 -21.03
N LEU A 900 -6.59 26.63 -21.08
CA LEU A 900 -6.56 25.88 -22.34
C LEU A 900 -7.92 25.89 -23.05
N LEU A 901 -9.01 25.78 -22.29
CA LEU A 901 -10.38 25.90 -22.78
C LEU A 901 -10.64 27.28 -23.43
N ARG A 902 -10.27 28.37 -22.76
CA ARG A 902 -10.44 29.74 -23.29
C ARG A 902 -9.59 29.99 -24.53
N ILE A 903 -8.35 29.53 -24.54
CA ILE A 903 -7.47 29.59 -25.72
C ILE A 903 -8.09 28.83 -26.90
N GLY A 904 -8.66 27.64 -26.66
CA GLY A 904 -9.38 26.86 -27.68
C GLY A 904 -10.61 27.56 -28.22
N LEU A 905 -11.40 28.22 -27.35
CA LEU A 905 -12.56 29.03 -27.75
C LEU A 905 -12.16 30.25 -28.59
N ALA A 906 -11.15 31.02 -28.17
CA ALA A 906 -10.63 32.17 -28.91
C ALA A 906 -10.07 31.75 -30.28
N ALA A 907 -9.33 30.64 -30.35
CA ALA A 907 -8.84 30.09 -31.61
C ALA A 907 -9.98 29.61 -32.54
N LYS A 908 -11.08 29.07 -32.00
CA LYS A 908 -12.28 28.70 -32.76
C LYS A 908 -13.03 29.93 -33.30
N GLN A 909 -13.07 31.02 -32.54
CA GLN A 909 -13.70 32.29 -32.95
C GLN A 909 -12.87 33.04 -34.01
N ALA A 910 -11.54 32.97 -33.92
CA ALA A 910 -10.63 33.61 -34.87
C ALA A 910 -10.37 32.80 -36.15
N ALA A 911 -10.85 31.55 -36.23
CA ALA A 911 -10.80 30.77 -37.45
C ALA A 911 -11.79 31.36 -38.49
N PRO A 912 -11.33 31.88 -39.64
CA PRO A 912 -12.24 32.47 -40.62
C PRO A 912 -13.17 31.41 -41.22
N ASN A 913 -14.41 31.79 -41.50
CA ASN A 913 -15.38 30.95 -42.22
C ASN A 913 -14.91 30.71 -43.65
N MET A 914 -14.07 29.69 -43.88
CA MET A 914 -13.47 29.32 -45.18
C MET A 914 -14.48 28.70 -46.18
N THR A 915 -15.75 29.14 -46.13
CA THR A 915 -16.86 28.67 -46.97
C THR A 915 -17.41 29.75 -47.91
N SER A 916 -16.83 30.95 -47.91
CA SER A 916 -17.17 32.04 -48.84
C SER A 916 -15.91 32.82 -49.23
N ASP A 917 -15.51 32.66 -50.50
CA ASP A 917 -14.51 33.36 -51.33
C ASP A 917 -13.22 33.94 -50.71
N PRO A 918 -12.06 33.80 -51.39
CA PRO A 918 -10.79 34.34 -50.90
C PRO A 918 -10.83 35.88 -50.89
N PRO A 919 -10.67 36.55 -49.72
CA PRO A 919 -10.59 38.01 -49.69
C PRO A 919 -9.32 38.48 -50.40
N THR A 920 -9.44 39.48 -51.27
CA THR A 920 -8.30 40.10 -51.95
C THR A 920 -7.34 40.71 -50.93
N VAL A 921 -6.10 40.20 -50.92
CA VAL A 921 -5.11 40.51 -49.88
C VAL A 921 -4.52 41.90 -50.06
N THR A 922 -4.88 42.82 -49.17
CA THR A 922 -4.18 44.10 -48.96
C THR A 922 -4.13 44.47 -47.47
N ASP A 923 -3.49 43.63 -46.65
CA ASP A 923 -2.58 44.06 -45.57
C ASP A 923 -1.89 42.84 -44.94
N GLU A 924 -0.60 42.96 -44.57
CA GLU A 924 0.25 41.84 -44.15
C GLU A 924 0.06 41.39 -42.68
N GLN A 925 -0.91 41.99 -41.97
CA GLN A 925 -1.08 41.82 -40.53
C GLN A 925 -2.03 40.66 -40.17
N SER A 926 -1.55 39.44 -40.47
CA SER A 926 -2.11 38.16 -40.00
C SER A 926 -1.93 38.00 -38.47
N HIS A 927 -2.64 38.81 -37.69
CA HIS A 927 -2.63 38.72 -36.24
C HIS A 927 -3.12 37.35 -35.76
N ALA A 928 -2.30 36.70 -34.93
CA ALA A 928 -2.75 35.57 -34.12
C ALA A 928 -3.91 36.01 -33.20
N PRO A 929 -4.82 35.10 -32.78
CA PRO A 929 -5.90 35.44 -31.85
C PRO A 929 -5.34 36.12 -30.60
N TYR A 930 -5.65 37.40 -30.46
CA TYR A 930 -5.34 38.19 -29.28
C TYR A 930 -6.16 37.64 -28.11
N LEU A 931 -5.47 37.24 -27.05
CA LEU A 931 -6.13 36.72 -25.86
C LEU A 931 -6.57 37.88 -24.96
N ASP A 932 -7.75 37.76 -24.36
CA ASP A 932 -8.21 38.75 -23.41
C ASP A 932 -7.31 38.79 -22.17
N GLU A 933 -7.20 39.97 -21.56
CA GLU A 933 -6.37 40.24 -20.37
C GLU A 933 -6.65 39.25 -19.22
N SER A 934 -7.92 38.84 -19.03
CA SER A 934 -8.28 37.89 -17.98
C SER A 934 -7.78 36.49 -18.25
N THR A 935 -7.67 36.08 -19.52
CA THR A 935 -7.09 34.79 -19.94
C THR A 935 -5.57 34.79 -19.84
N VAL A 936 -4.90 35.93 -20.10
CA VAL A 936 -3.45 36.08 -19.84
C VAL A 936 -3.16 36.02 -18.34
N ALA A 937 -3.86 36.79 -17.51
CA ALA A 937 -3.70 36.77 -16.06
C ALA A 937 -4.01 35.40 -15.43
N LEU A 938 -5.00 34.67 -15.98
CA LEU A 938 -5.31 33.29 -15.59
C LEU A 938 -4.19 32.31 -15.97
N ALA A 939 -3.53 32.52 -17.12
CA ALA A 939 -2.38 31.74 -17.55
C ALA A 939 -1.14 32.00 -16.67
N GLU A 940 -0.92 33.25 -16.26
CA GLU A 940 0.14 33.60 -15.30
C GLU A 940 -0.10 32.97 -13.92
N ASP A 941 -1.32 33.01 -13.38
CA ASP A 941 -1.69 32.31 -12.14
C ASP A 941 -1.47 30.78 -12.25
N ALA A 942 -1.91 30.17 -13.35
CA ALA A 942 -1.71 28.74 -13.60
C ALA A 942 -0.21 28.37 -13.69
N ILE A 943 0.59 29.17 -14.41
CA ILE A 943 2.04 28.97 -14.58
C ILE A 943 2.77 29.18 -13.25
N ALA A 944 2.40 30.19 -12.44
CA ALA A 944 2.96 30.42 -11.12
C ALA A 944 2.68 29.24 -10.18
N ARG A 945 1.43 28.75 -10.12
CA ARG A 945 1.04 27.59 -9.29
C ARG A 945 1.69 26.29 -9.73
N CYS A 946 1.92 26.10 -11.03
CA CYS A 946 2.65 24.93 -11.54
C CYS A 946 4.15 25.02 -11.25
N SER A 947 4.80 26.14 -11.57
CA SER A 947 6.25 26.30 -11.41
C SER A 947 6.70 26.29 -9.95
N ALA A 948 5.89 26.81 -9.02
CA ALA A 948 6.14 26.72 -7.58
C ALA A 948 6.17 25.29 -7.02
N ARG A 949 5.67 24.29 -7.76
CA ARG A 949 5.72 22.86 -7.40
C ARG A 949 6.84 22.07 -8.08
N THR A 950 7.41 22.60 -9.16
CA THR A 950 8.40 21.89 -10.00
C THR A 950 9.76 22.57 -9.89
N SER A 951 10.52 22.24 -8.84
CA SER A 951 11.89 22.75 -8.64
C SER A 951 12.92 22.19 -9.65
N ALA A 952 12.52 21.23 -10.49
CA ALA A 952 13.29 20.74 -11.63
C ALA A 952 12.53 20.93 -12.95
N SER A 953 13.22 21.43 -13.98
CA SER A 953 12.72 21.45 -15.36
C SER A 953 12.57 20.02 -15.89
N LEU A 954 11.38 19.65 -16.37
CA LEU A 954 11.08 18.32 -16.90
C LEU A 954 11.68 18.13 -18.31
N PRO A 955 12.74 17.32 -18.49
CA PRO A 955 13.37 17.15 -19.80
C PRO A 955 12.44 16.36 -20.73
N LEU A 956 12.25 16.84 -21.96
CA LEU A 956 11.28 16.27 -22.93
C LEU A 956 11.46 14.75 -23.20
N LYS A 957 12.66 14.21 -22.93
CA LYS A 957 13.02 12.79 -23.11
C LYS A 957 12.58 11.86 -21.97
N SER A 958 12.13 12.38 -20.81
CA SER A 958 11.75 11.55 -19.65
C SER A 958 10.26 11.19 -19.59
N PHE A 959 9.44 11.67 -20.52
CA PHE A 959 8.00 11.37 -20.55
C PHE A 959 7.72 9.93 -20.99
N GLY A 960 7.60 9.02 -20.01
CA GLY A 960 7.03 7.67 -20.20
C GLY A 960 5.51 7.64 -20.36
N ASP A 961 4.87 8.81 -20.45
CA ASP A 961 3.43 8.99 -20.62
C ASP A 961 3.09 9.21 -22.10
N ASN A 962 2.40 8.25 -22.72
CA ASN A 962 2.05 8.31 -24.13
C ASN A 962 1.03 9.42 -24.47
N HIS A 963 0.20 9.85 -23.53
CA HIS A 963 -0.74 10.96 -23.73
C HIS A 963 0.02 12.28 -23.86
N MET A 964 1.00 12.51 -22.98
CA MET A 964 1.93 13.65 -23.09
C MET A 964 2.81 13.58 -24.35
N ARG A 965 3.29 12.39 -24.73
CA ARG A 965 4.04 12.21 -25.99
C ARG A 965 3.17 12.54 -27.20
N ALA A 966 1.91 12.12 -27.23
CA ALA A 966 0.98 12.44 -28.31
C ALA A 966 0.74 13.95 -28.44
N LEU A 967 0.53 14.66 -27.32
CA LEU A 967 0.41 16.13 -27.31
C LEU A 967 1.67 16.81 -27.87
N VAL A 968 2.87 16.38 -27.43
CA VAL A 968 4.14 16.93 -27.94
C VAL A 968 4.30 16.66 -29.44
N LEU A 969 3.99 15.45 -29.91
CA LEU A 969 4.05 15.10 -31.33
C LEU A 969 3.03 15.88 -32.16
N ALA A 970 1.81 16.12 -31.67
CA ALA A 970 0.84 16.97 -32.35
C ALA A 970 1.37 18.40 -32.56
N VAL A 971 1.87 19.02 -31.48
CA VAL A 971 2.47 20.37 -31.49
C VAL A 971 3.66 20.45 -32.45
N VAL A 972 4.58 19.49 -32.37
CA VAL A 972 5.80 19.45 -33.19
C VAL A 972 5.45 19.18 -34.66
N GLY A 973 4.51 18.28 -34.94
CA GLY A 973 4.00 18.02 -36.29
C GLY A 973 3.39 19.26 -36.93
N ALA A 974 2.57 20.02 -36.19
CA ALA A 974 1.99 21.28 -36.67
C ALA A 974 3.05 22.33 -37.06
N GLN A 975 4.18 22.40 -36.35
CA GLN A 975 5.29 23.28 -36.70
C GLN A 975 6.05 22.78 -37.95
N TYR A 976 6.23 21.46 -38.10
CA TYR A 976 6.93 20.89 -39.25
C TYR A 976 6.12 20.88 -40.56
N VAL A 977 4.77 20.94 -40.52
CA VAL A 977 3.90 21.04 -41.72
C VAL A 977 4.34 22.15 -42.68
N HIS A 978 4.90 23.26 -42.17
CA HIS A 978 5.36 24.41 -42.96
C HIS A 978 6.87 24.44 -43.24
N THR A 979 7.67 23.51 -42.68
CA THR A 979 9.14 23.60 -42.70
C THR A 979 9.87 22.31 -43.08
N ALA A 980 9.35 21.14 -42.71
CA ALA A 980 9.92 19.83 -43.05
C ALA A 980 8.79 18.81 -43.27
N LEU A 981 8.26 18.80 -44.51
CA LEU A 981 7.02 18.09 -44.87
C LEU A 981 7.07 16.58 -44.63
N GLU A 982 8.24 15.96 -44.81
CA GLU A 982 8.45 14.53 -44.57
C GLU A 982 8.44 14.19 -43.07
N HIS A 983 9.21 14.93 -42.27
CA HIS A 983 9.23 14.75 -40.82
C HIS A 983 7.86 15.09 -40.17
N ALA A 984 7.09 16.01 -40.76
CA ALA A 984 5.70 16.25 -40.36
C ALA A 984 4.80 15.01 -40.57
N MET A 985 4.97 14.27 -41.67
CA MET A 985 4.25 13.01 -41.91
C MET A 985 4.67 11.93 -40.90
N GLU A 986 5.97 11.79 -40.61
CA GLU A 986 6.48 10.83 -39.62
C GLU A 986 5.92 11.10 -38.21
N VAL A 987 6.06 12.35 -37.74
CA VAL A 987 5.59 12.79 -36.42
C VAL A 987 4.07 12.65 -36.29
N SER A 988 3.32 12.96 -37.35
CA SER A 988 1.86 12.73 -37.40
C SER A 988 1.50 11.24 -37.37
N ALA A 989 2.29 10.37 -38.03
CA ALA A 989 2.03 8.92 -38.04
C ALA A 989 2.24 8.28 -36.66
N VAL A 990 3.28 8.71 -35.92
CA VAL A 990 3.47 8.29 -34.53
C VAL A 990 2.33 8.83 -33.66
N CYS A 991 1.91 10.08 -33.85
CA CYS A 991 0.79 10.68 -33.10
C CYS A 991 -0.55 9.95 -33.33
N GLU A 992 -0.88 9.61 -34.58
CA GLU A 992 -2.06 8.81 -34.95
C GLU A 992 -2.00 7.40 -34.35
N THR A 993 -0.82 6.78 -34.32
CA THR A 993 -0.62 5.46 -33.70
C THR A 993 -0.88 5.50 -32.19
N LEU A 994 -0.42 6.55 -31.50
CA LEU A 994 -0.75 6.76 -30.08
C LEU A 994 -2.24 7.07 -29.89
N GLY A 995 -2.85 7.88 -30.76
CA GLY A 995 -4.29 8.17 -30.77
C GLY A 995 -5.16 6.91 -30.90
N ALA A 996 -4.82 6.01 -31.83
CA ALA A 996 -5.47 4.71 -31.97
C ALA A 996 -5.28 3.80 -30.74
N GLY A 997 -4.10 3.84 -30.12
CA GLY A 997 -3.78 3.07 -28.92
C GLY A 997 -4.50 3.54 -27.64
N MET A 998 -4.84 4.83 -27.55
CA MET A 998 -5.61 5.43 -26.45
C MET A 998 -7.12 5.22 -26.65
N GLY A 999 -7.63 4.04 -26.27
CA GLY A 999 -9.05 3.69 -26.40
C GLY A 999 -9.32 2.39 -27.16
N ALA A 1000 -8.29 1.71 -27.66
CA ALA A 1000 -8.40 0.33 -28.13
C ALA A 1000 -8.97 -0.57 -27.01
N GLY A 1001 -10.24 -0.93 -27.10
CA GLY A 1001 -10.96 -1.73 -26.11
C GLY A 1001 -10.93 -3.24 -26.39
N GLU A 1002 -11.51 -4.02 -25.47
CA GLU A 1002 -11.82 -5.44 -25.68
C GLU A 1002 -13.31 -5.59 -26.00
N GLY A 1003 -13.64 -5.62 -27.29
CA GLY A 1003 -15.01 -5.74 -27.80
C GLY A 1003 -15.36 -4.68 -28.84
N ALA A 1004 -16.43 -4.91 -29.60
CA ALA A 1004 -16.93 -4.03 -30.66
C ALA A 1004 -17.73 -2.83 -30.11
N SER A 1005 -17.16 -2.12 -29.12
CA SER A 1005 -17.70 -0.83 -28.68
C SER A 1005 -17.54 0.21 -29.80
N ILE A 1006 -18.50 1.13 -29.89
CA ILE A 1006 -18.51 2.24 -30.86
C ILE A 1006 -17.23 3.10 -30.73
N CYS A 1007 -16.63 3.15 -29.53
CA CYS A 1007 -15.37 3.86 -29.27
C CYS A 1007 -14.09 3.08 -29.70
N GLY A 1008 -14.21 1.96 -30.41
CA GLY A 1008 -13.08 1.14 -30.88
C GLY A 1008 -12.08 1.86 -31.81
N MET A 1009 -12.37 3.09 -32.23
CA MET A 1009 -11.46 3.95 -32.99
C MET A 1009 -10.44 4.73 -32.13
N GLY A 1010 -10.39 4.53 -30.81
CA GLY A 1010 -9.40 5.19 -29.95
C GLY A 1010 -9.76 6.65 -29.65
N ASN A 1011 -8.77 7.51 -29.46
CA ASN A 1011 -8.99 8.87 -28.94
C ASN A 1011 -9.69 9.76 -29.99
N ALA A 1012 -11.01 9.89 -29.83
CA ALA A 1012 -11.90 10.51 -30.80
C ALA A 1012 -11.58 11.99 -31.06
N ALA A 1013 -10.98 12.72 -30.12
CA ALA A 1013 -10.61 14.13 -30.30
C ALA A 1013 -9.27 14.31 -31.05
N LEU A 1014 -8.25 13.50 -30.73
CA LEU A 1014 -6.92 13.63 -31.31
C LEU A 1014 -6.84 13.15 -32.76
N ARG A 1015 -7.42 11.98 -33.06
CA ARG A 1015 -7.31 11.36 -34.40
C ARG A 1015 -7.86 12.22 -35.55
N PRO A 1016 -9.01 12.90 -35.46
CA PRO A 1016 -9.44 13.82 -36.52
C PRO A 1016 -8.52 15.03 -36.64
N TRP A 1017 -7.95 15.56 -35.54
CA TRP A 1017 -6.97 16.65 -35.63
C TRP A 1017 -5.70 16.22 -36.40
N VAL A 1018 -5.17 15.04 -36.10
CA VAL A 1018 -4.01 14.46 -36.82
C VAL A 1018 -4.38 14.16 -38.27
N GLY A 1019 -5.60 13.65 -38.51
CA GLY A 1019 -6.17 13.41 -39.82
C GLY A 1019 -6.30 14.68 -40.68
N GLU A 1020 -6.62 15.84 -40.10
CA GLU A 1020 -6.60 17.13 -40.82
C GLU A 1020 -5.17 17.54 -41.20
N ARG A 1021 -4.17 17.27 -40.36
CA ARG A 1021 -2.76 17.49 -40.74
C ARG A 1021 -2.35 16.57 -41.89
N PHE A 1022 -2.74 15.29 -41.88
CA PHE A 1022 -2.51 14.40 -43.01
C PHE A 1022 -3.21 14.87 -44.29
N LEU A 1023 -4.45 15.35 -44.20
CA LEU A 1023 -5.21 15.90 -45.33
C LEU A 1023 -4.48 17.11 -45.94
N GLU A 1024 -3.94 18.00 -45.12
CA GLU A 1024 -3.09 19.12 -45.56
C GLU A 1024 -1.77 18.65 -46.19
N LEU A 1025 -1.07 17.70 -45.58
CA LEU A 1025 0.19 17.15 -46.10
C LEU A 1025 -0.02 16.42 -47.44
N PHE A 1026 -1.15 15.73 -47.63
CA PHE A 1026 -1.50 15.09 -48.91
C PHE A 1026 -1.86 16.10 -50.00
N LYS A 1027 -2.56 17.20 -49.68
CA LYS A 1027 -2.75 18.33 -50.62
C LYS A 1027 -1.41 18.92 -51.06
N ARG A 1028 -0.52 19.25 -50.10
CA ARG A 1028 0.80 19.83 -50.38
C ARG A 1028 1.73 18.90 -51.17
N THR A 1029 1.50 17.58 -51.15
CA THR A 1029 2.29 16.58 -51.90
C THR A 1029 1.60 16.06 -53.18
N GLY A 1030 0.41 16.55 -53.54
CA GLY A 1030 -0.34 16.07 -54.71
C GLY A 1030 -0.78 14.59 -54.61
N LYS A 1031 -0.88 14.04 -53.40
CA LYS A 1031 -1.15 12.61 -53.16
C LYS A 1031 -2.66 12.33 -53.10
N GLU A 1032 -3.37 12.57 -54.20
CA GLU A 1032 -4.85 12.48 -54.29
C GLU A 1032 -5.46 11.19 -53.73
N LYS A 1033 -4.86 10.02 -53.99
CA LYS A 1033 -5.33 8.74 -53.41
C LYS A 1033 -5.18 8.65 -51.89
N GLY A 1034 -4.18 9.33 -51.32
CA GLY A 1034 -4.04 9.49 -49.87
C GLY A 1034 -5.04 10.51 -49.33
N LEU A 1035 -5.28 11.59 -50.07
CA LEU A 1035 -6.23 12.63 -49.72
C LEU A 1035 -7.67 12.10 -49.56
N GLN A 1036 -8.17 11.37 -50.56
CA GLN A 1036 -9.50 10.76 -50.53
C GLN A 1036 -9.66 9.81 -49.34
N LYS A 1037 -8.70 8.89 -49.17
CA LYS A 1037 -8.72 7.94 -48.05
C LYS A 1037 -8.65 8.62 -46.68
N GLN A 1038 -7.94 9.75 -46.56
CA GLN A 1038 -7.90 10.52 -45.33
C GLN A 1038 -9.21 11.28 -45.08
N GLN A 1039 -9.90 11.74 -46.13
CA GLN A 1039 -11.25 12.32 -46.00
C GLN A 1039 -12.26 11.30 -45.47
N GLU A 1040 -12.22 10.05 -45.95
CA GLU A 1040 -13.02 8.92 -45.43
C GLU A 1040 -12.74 8.68 -43.94
N PHE A 1041 -11.47 8.56 -43.53
CA PHE A 1041 -11.11 8.41 -42.11
C PHE A 1041 -11.54 9.60 -41.26
N ASN A 1042 -11.34 10.85 -41.73
CA ASN A 1042 -11.77 12.03 -40.98
C ASN A 1042 -13.30 12.11 -40.86
N ALA A 1043 -14.06 11.63 -41.85
CA ALA A 1043 -15.51 11.53 -41.77
C ALA A 1043 -15.95 10.53 -40.69
N LEU A 1044 -15.33 9.34 -40.64
CA LEU A 1044 -15.56 8.35 -39.57
C LEU A 1044 -15.20 8.92 -38.18
N TYR A 1045 -14.06 9.58 -38.06
CA TYR A 1045 -13.61 10.17 -36.79
C TYR A 1045 -14.55 11.27 -36.30
N ARG A 1046 -14.98 12.19 -37.18
CA ARG A 1046 -15.98 13.22 -36.82
C ARG A 1046 -17.32 12.58 -36.44
N SER A 1047 -17.79 11.58 -37.18
CA SER A 1047 -19.00 10.82 -36.83
C SER A 1047 -18.94 10.18 -35.44
N ALA A 1048 -17.76 9.75 -34.96
CA ALA A 1048 -17.60 9.23 -33.60
C ALA A 1048 -17.54 10.34 -32.53
N VAL A 1049 -16.96 11.50 -32.83
CA VAL A 1049 -17.04 12.68 -31.94
C VAL A 1049 -18.49 13.15 -31.77
N ASP A 1050 -19.26 13.18 -32.85
CA ASP A 1050 -20.65 13.61 -32.81
C ASP A 1050 -21.59 12.53 -32.23
N ALA A 1051 -21.25 11.24 -32.38
CA ALA A 1051 -21.90 10.16 -31.64
C ALA A 1051 -21.66 10.26 -30.12
N VAL A 1052 -20.44 10.60 -29.69
CA VAL A 1052 -20.13 10.87 -28.27
C VAL A 1052 -20.98 12.01 -27.72
N ARG A 1053 -21.10 13.13 -28.45
CA ARG A 1053 -21.89 14.29 -28.03
C ARG A 1053 -23.39 13.98 -27.94
N THR A 1054 -23.94 13.34 -28.97
CA THR A 1054 -25.38 13.03 -29.02
C THR A 1054 -25.82 12.03 -27.95
N VAL A 1055 -24.93 11.13 -27.49
CA VAL A 1055 -25.18 10.29 -26.31
C VAL A 1055 -25.27 11.12 -25.02
N THR A 1056 -24.50 12.21 -24.91
CA THR A 1056 -24.51 13.09 -23.71
C THR A 1056 -25.57 14.19 -23.75
N ASP A 1057 -26.03 14.60 -24.93
CA ASP A 1057 -27.14 15.56 -25.13
C ASP A 1057 -28.52 14.90 -24.95
N ALA A 1058 -28.60 13.57 -25.01
CA ALA A 1058 -29.80 12.83 -24.63
C ALA A 1058 -30.15 13.17 -23.17
N PRO A 1059 -31.38 13.65 -22.87
CA PRO A 1059 -31.70 14.17 -21.54
C PRO A 1059 -31.67 13.05 -20.49
N VAL A 1060 -30.54 12.98 -19.77
CA VAL A 1060 -30.38 12.17 -18.56
C VAL A 1060 -31.54 12.51 -17.63
N LYS A 1061 -32.49 11.56 -17.48
CA LYS A 1061 -33.74 11.77 -16.75
C LYS A 1061 -33.41 12.38 -15.38
N THR A 1062 -33.84 13.62 -15.18
CA THR A 1062 -33.25 14.50 -14.17
C THR A 1062 -33.67 14.12 -12.75
N GLY A 1063 -33.03 13.11 -12.18
CA GLY A 1063 -32.77 13.11 -10.75
C GLY A 1063 -31.98 14.39 -10.44
N HIS A 1064 -32.55 15.29 -9.63
CA HIS A 1064 -31.93 16.58 -9.31
C HIS A 1064 -30.76 16.42 -8.33
N HIS A 1065 -29.69 15.77 -8.78
CA HIS A 1065 -28.40 15.80 -8.12
C HIS A 1065 -27.76 17.17 -8.32
N ARG A 1066 -28.15 18.14 -7.48
CA ARG A 1066 -27.28 19.27 -7.18
C ARG A 1066 -25.94 18.73 -6.66
N VAL A 1067 -24.85 19.28 -7.21
CA VAL A 1067 -23.47 19.03 -6.76
C VAL A 1067 -23.26 19.72 -5.42
#